data_AF-A0A5J5AXK3-F1
#
_entry.id   AF-A0A5J5AXK3-F1
#
_cell.length_a   1.000
_cell.length_b   1.000
_cell.length_c   1.000
_cell.angle_alpha   90.00
_cell.angle_beta   90.00
_cell.angle_gamma   90.00
#
_symmetry.space_group_name_H-M   'P 1'
#
loop_
_entity.id
_entity.type
_entity.pdbx_description
1 polymer ?
#
loop_
_entity_poly.entity_id
_entity_poly.type
_entity_poly.pdbx_seq_one_letter_code
_entity_poly.pdbx_strand_id
1 'polypeptide(L)'
;MASSLMMASMRSINSCLVILCCFSFFKSFGEASRAGNTLKPGQVMRVGEHLESLNKKFRLQFFKESPTNYGYLVIQYMGSNAKSTVWVANRDNPQYYSSLYLNFTLDGKLVVDDGFGYAVRLNYEQTSVNSDTSATLDDSGNFVLRKGERILWQSFDHLTDTLLPGMKLGLIELMWDSASPQKRFLTSRISPEVPATGSFALGVNPDNRKQLVVWKGKEVYWRSETWNGQSFSSFFGIQKDIGYNLSYFSNENEFYFIFLGDENSYLPLIQIDWRGQIILLRENSMALNLEPSKCKGDDVFTRILGLVNGWHFIVDLGVICLRDCAEICQNNCSCDAFTCVNSSPRMCKFAQVSHGDNIDGSVGEIIFIRRSILVGNTLKPGHVMGMGEYLESFNKKFRLQFLKHSLSDYGCLVIQYMGRNAESTVWVANQLYPQYYYPSVLNFTLDRYLVIDDGYWSFVQLNIEQPGMSSDTSATLEDSGNFVLREGEQILWQSSDNPTNTLLPGMKLGLFDLNSRKPQKQFLTSWISPEVLNAGLFTLGVDPNNTKQLVVWKRDEVYWCSETWNGQNFSSLLGIQKDIGYNLSYFSNENESYFIFLVDENIYSPLLQIVWRGQIALLSENSLTINLAPSKCKDGDVFRCRISEASQGYKIDGAGETLFIRKSNLSA
;
A
#
# COMPACT_ATOMS: atom_id res chain seq x y z
N MET A 1 87.71 19.09 15.30
CA MET A 1 86.54 19.99 15.17
C MET A 1 86.08 20.23 13.72
N ALA A 2 86.78 19.78 12.67
CA ALA A 2 86.33 19.97 11.28
C ALA A 2 85.38 18.87 10.76
N SER A 3 85.39 17.66 11.35
CA SER A 3 84.58 16.52 10.88
C SER A 3 83.12 16.52 11.36
N SER A 4 82.81 17.21 12.47
CA SER A 4 81.43 17.31 12.98
C SER A 4 80.59 18.38 12.26
N LEU A 5 81.22 19.37 11.64
CA LEU A 5 80.55 20.43 10.87
C LEU A 5 80.13 19.98 9.46
N MET A 6 80.88 19.06 8.82
CA MET A 6 80.50 18.52 7.50
C MET A 6 79.30 17.55 7.56
N MET A 7 79.16 16.76 8.63
CA MET A 7 78.02 15.85 8.79
C MET A 7 76.70 16.58 9.11
N ALA A 8 76.75 17.73 9.78
CA ALA A 8 75.57 18.57 10.02
C ALA A 8 75.11 19.29 8.73
N SER A 9 76.05 19.71 7.88
CA SER A 9 75.78 20.32 6.56
C SER A 9 75.12 19.35 5.58
N MET A 10 75.62 18.11 5.47
CA MET A 10 75.03 17.12 4.55
C MET A 10 73.63 16.63 4.96
N ARG A 11 73.32 16.61 6.27
CA ARG A 11 71.97 16.28 6.76
C ARG A 11 70.95 17.38 6.47
N SER A 12 71.37 18.65 6.56
CA SER A 12 70.51 19.80 6.22
C SER A 12 70.23 19.89 4.72
N ILE A 13 71.21 19.59 3.86
CA ILE A 13 71.05 19.62 2.40
C ILE A 13 70.13 18.48 1.91
N ASN A 14 70.24 17.28 2.48
CA ASN A 14 69.33 16.16 2.17
C ASN A 14 67.90 16.40 2.70
N SER A 15 67.72 17.03 3.87
CA SER A 15 66.39 17.43 4.33
C SER A 15 65.76 18.52 3.45
N CYS A 16 66.54 19.49 2.96
CA CYS A 16 66.04 20.51 2.04
C CYS A 16 65.68 19.95 0.66
N LEU A 17 66.42 18.97 0.14
CA LEU A 17 66.11 18.28 -1.13
C LEU A 17 64.86 17.41 -1.03
N VAL A 18 64.64 16.72 0.09
CA VAL A 18 63.41 15.95 0.34
C VAL A 18 62.21 16.89 0.50
N ILE A 19 62.38 18.04 1.17
CA ILE A 19 61.31 19.04 1.30
C ILE A 19 61.01 19.72 -0.05
N LEU A 20 62.00 20.01 -0.90
CA LEU A 20 61.77 20.54 -2.25
C LEU A 20 61.13 19.51 -3.20
N CYS A 21 61.48 18.23 -3.08
CA CYS A 21 60.79 17.13 -3.76
C CYS A 21 59.35 16.96 -3.25
N CYS A 22 59.10 17.11 -1.95
CA CYS A 22 57.74 17.12 -1.41
C CYS A 22 56.95 18.36 -1.88
N PHE A 23 57.54 19.55 -1.96
CA PHE A 23 56.87 20.75 -2.48
C PHE A 23 56.63 20.71 -4.01
N SER A 24 57.39 19.92 -4.77
CA SER A 24 57.14 19.67 -6.19
C SER A 24 56.15 18.51 -6.44
N PHE A 25 56.02 17.56 -5.49
CA PHE A 25 54.93 16.58 -5.48
C PHE A 25 53.60 17.16 -4.94
N PHE A 26 53.63 18.18 -4.07
CA PHE A 26 52.44 18.88 -3.58
C PHE A 26 51.92 19.98 -4.52
N LYS A 27 52.61 20.27 -5.64
CA LYS A 27 52.07 21.12 -6.72
C LYS A 27 51.20 20.37 -7.74
N SER A 28 50.87 19.10 -7.50
CA SER A 28 49.93 18.31 -8.33
C SER A 28 48.50 18.27 -7.80
N PHE A 29 48.19 18.94 -6.69
CA PHE A 29 46.82 19.10 -6.21
C PHE A 29 46.49 20.59 -6.17
N GLY A 30 45.76 21.07 -7.19
CA GLY A 30 45.25 22.44 -7.18
C GLY A 30 45.19 23.18 -8.52
N GLU A 31 45.05 22.50 -9.65
CA GLU A 31 44.19 23.04 -10.70
C GLU A 31 42.94 22.18 -10.71
N ALA A 32 41.88 22.68 -10.06
CA ALA A 32 40.55 22.24 -10.42
C ALA A 32 40.42 22.55 -11.92
N SER A 33 40.55 21.52 -12.76
CA SER A 33 40.13 21.58 -14.15
C SER A 33 38.79 22.30 -14.17
N ARG A 34 38.74 23.51 -14.74
CA ARG A 34 37.46 24.18 -14.97
C ARG A 34 36.70 23.23 -15.88
N ALA A 35 35.73 22.51 -15.32
CA ALA A 35 34.78 21.76 -16.10
C ALA A 35 34.18 22.74 -17.11
N GLY A 36 34.45 22.50 -18.40
CA GLY A 36 33.79 23.24 -19.46
C GLY A 36 32.30 22.93 -19.45
N ASN A 37 31.51 23.80 -20.08
CA ASN A 37 30.09 23.53 -20.29
C ASN A 37 29.82 22.79 -21.61
N THR A 38 30.86 22.52 -22.41
CA THR A 38 30.76 22.02 -23.78
C THR A 38 31.62 20.79 -24.02
N LEU A 39 31.01 19.78 -24.66
CA LEU A 39 31.67 18.60 -25.21
C LEU A 39 31.69 18.68 -26.74
N LYS A 40 32.85 18.48 -27.36
CA LYS A 40 33.03 18.49 -28.82
C LYS A 40 33.37 17.09 -29.35
N PRO A 41 33.16 16.82 -30.65
CA PRO A 41 33.63 15.58 -31.28
C PRO A 41 35.11 15.32 -31.01
N GLY A 42 35.45 14.06 -30.72
CA GLY A 42 36.80 13.65 -30.30
C GLY A 42 37.08 13.80 -28.81
N GLN A 43 36.23 14.51 -28.06
CA GLN A 43 36.29 14.52 -26.59
C GLN A 43 35.38 13.44 -25.99
N VAL A 44 35.73 13.03 -24.78
CA VAL A 44 35.00 12.02 -24.00
C VAL A 44 34.86 12.56 -22.59
N MET A 45 33.66 12.44 -22.00
CA MET A 45 33.43 12.65 -20.58
C MET A 45 33.29 11.30 -19.91
N ARG A 46 34.15 10.99 -18.94
CA ARG A 46 34.16 9.73 -18.19
C ARG A 46 33.53 9.87 -16.81
N VAL A 47 33.35 8.75 -16.13
CA VAL A 47 32.96 8.71 -14.72
C VAL A 47 33.93 9.52 -13.86
N GLY A 48 33.38 10.39 -13.00
CA GLY A 48 34.14 11.34 -12.18
C GLY A 48 34.38 12.70 -12.85
N GLU A 49 34.22 12.79 -14.17
CA GLU A 49 34.19 14.06 -14.91
C GLU A 49 32.76 14.60 -15.01
N HIS A 50 32.64 15.89 -15.31
CA HIS A 50 31.35 16.57 -15.44
C HIS A 50 31.43 17.77 -16.38
N LEU A 51 30.29 18.15 -16.95
CA LEU A 51 30.09 19.49 -17.53
C LEU A 51 29.34 20.35 -16.52
N GLU A 52 29.71 21.61 -16.41
CA GLU A 52 29.09 22.56 -15.50
C GLU A 52 28.58 23.77 -16.29
N SER A 53 27.36 24.23 -16.01
CA SER A 53 26.80 25.42 -16.67
C SER A 53 27.63 26.67 -16.32
N LEU A 54 27.58 27.73 -17.14
CA LEU A 54 28.46 28.90 -16.98
C LEU A 54 28.31 29.57 -15.60
N ASN A 55 27.08 29.66 -15.11
CA ASN A 55 26.74 30.17 -13.77
C ASN A 55 26.75 29.08 -12.69
N LYS A 56 27.19 27.86 -13.01
CA LYS A 56 27.30 26.71 -12.10
C LYS A 56 25.98 26.29 -11.44
N LYS A 57 24.84 26.66 -12.03
CA LYS A 57 23.50 26.27 -11.55
C LYS A 57 23.22 24.80 -11.84
N PHE A 58 23.78 24.27 -12.93
CA PHE A 58 23.54 22.88 -13.34
C PHE A 58 24.84 22.15 -13.62
N ARG A 59 24.81 20.84 -13.35
CA ARG A 59 25.92 19.93 -13.63
C ARG A 59 25.42 18.68 -14.35
N LEU A 60 26.05 18.34 -15.47
CA LEU A 60 25.88 17.07 -16.16
C LEU A 60 26.98 16.11 -15.70
N GLN A 61 26.63 14.95 -15.15
CA GLN A 61 27.60 13.97 -14.66
C GLN A 61 27.04 12.55 -14.62
N PHE A 62 27.90 11.56 -14.40
CA PHE A 62 27.48 10.18 -14.14
C PHE A 62 27.15 9.97 -12.66
N PHE A 63 25.98 9.41 -12.39
CA PHE A 63 25.52 9.04 -11.06
C PHE A 63 25.37 7.52 -10.95
N LYS A 64 25.87 6.95 -9.85
CA LYS A 64 25.74 5.53 -9.55
C LYS A 64 24.49 5.30 -8.71
N GLU A 65 23.61 4.42 -9.17
CA GLU A 65 22.49 3.95 -8.35
C GLU A 65 23.01 2.99 -7.28
N SER A 66 22.66 3.21 -6.02
CA SER A 66 23.06 2.35 -4.91
C SER A 66 21.86 1.50 -4.49
N PRO A 67 22.02 0.17 -4.30
CA PRO A 67 23.27 -0.58 -4.18
C PRO A 67 23.80 -1.21 -5.48
N THR A 68 23.22 -0.92 -6.65
CA THR A 68 23.60 -1.56 -7.92
C THR A 68 24.97 -1.07 -8.42
N ASN A 69 25.53 -1.75 -9.42
CA ASN A 69 26.69 -1.25 -10.16
C ASN A 69 26.30 -0.50 -11.44
N TYR A 70 25.03 -0.10 -11.54
CA TYR A 70 24.52 0.61 -12.70
C TYR A 70 24.61 2.13 -12.53
N GLY A 71 24.75 2.81 -13.65
CA GLY A 71 25.01 4.22 -13.74
C GLY A 71 24.11 4.92 -14.75
N TYR A 72 23.88 6.20 -14.47
CA TYR A 72 23.03 7.08 -15.25
C TYR A 72 23.77 8.37 -15.58
N LEU A 73 23.59 8.88 -16.81
CA LEU A 73 23.93 10.26 -17.14
C LEU A 73 22.80 11.17 -16.65
N VAL A 74 23.12 12.09 -15.74
CA VAL A 74 22.13 12.95 -15.08
C VAL A 74 22.49 14.43 -15.20
N ILE A 75 21.47 15.29 -15.25
CA ILE A 75 21.62 16.72 -14.96
C ILE A 75 21.13 16.97 -13.54
N GLN A 76 21.96 17.63 -12.74
CA GLN A 76 21.64 18.01 -11.38
C GLN A 76 21.59 19.53 -11.24
N TYR A 77 20.55 20.03 -10.58
CA TYR A 77 20.52 21.38 -10.06
C TYR A 77 21.43 21.47 -8.84
N MET A 78 22.35 22.42 -8.86
CA MET A 78 23.39 22.64 -7.86
C MET A 78 22.98 23.78 -6.91
N GLY A 79 21.79 23.64 -6.32
CA GLY A 79 21.27 24.59 -5.34
C GLY A 79 22.15 24.71 -4.09
N SER A 80 22.01 25.83 -3.40
CA SER A 80 22.76 26.21 -2.20
C SER A 80 22.57 25.25 -1.02
N ASN A 81 21.37 24.66 -0.88
CA ASN A 81 21.01 23.81 0.27
C ASN A 81 20.86 22.33 -0.08
N ALA A 82 20.51 21.98 -1.32
CA ALA A 82 20.32 20.60 -1.76
C ALA A 82 20.57 20.45 -3.25
N LYS A 83 21.14 19.31 -3.64
CA LYS A 83 21.30 18.91 -5.04
C LYS A 83 20.10 18.07 -5.46
N SER A 84 19.51 18.39 -6.61
CA SER A 84 18.36 17.66 -7.14
C SER A 84 18.66 17.17 -8.55
N THR A 85 18.45 15.89 -8.82
CA THR A 85 18.48 15.35 -10.18
C THR A 85 17.21 15.78 -10.91
N VAL A 86 17.37 16.54 -12.00
CA VAL A 86 16.28 17.15 -12.77
C VAL A 86 16.08 16.53 -14.16
N TRP A 87 17.06 15.74 -14.62
CA TRP A 87 16.99 15.03 -15.89
C TRP A 87 17.89 13.79 -15.90
N VAL A 88 17.47 12.73 -16.57
CA VAL A 88 18.19 11.44 -16.66
C VAL A 88 18.14 10.91 -18.10
N ALA A 89 19.29 10.68 -18.72
CA ALA A 89 19.37 10.34 -20.14
C ALA A 89 18.96 8.90 -20.44
N ASN A 90 19.56 7.96 -19.72
CA ASN A 90 19.44 6.52 -19.95
C ASN A 90 18.58 5.86 -18.86
N ARG A 91 17.48 6.52 -18.47
CA ARG A 91 16.68 6.12 -17.30
C ARG A 91 16.12 4.68 -17.37
N ASP A 92 15.74 4.23 -18.56
CA ASP A 92 15.19 2.88 -18.80
C ASP A 92 16.25 1.88 -19.30
N ASN A 93 17.48 2.35 -19.53
CA ASN A 93 18.60 1.53 -19.99
C ASN A 93 19.87 1.85 -19.15
N PRO A 94 19.87 1.53 -17.84
CA PRO A 94 21.06 1.66 -17.01
C PRO A 94 22.23 0.84 -17.56
N GLN A 95 23.45 1.35 -17.43
CA GLN A 95 24.66 0.67 -17.88
C GLN A 95 25.72 0.59 -16.77
N TYR A 96 26.71 -0.27 -16.91
CA TYR A 96 27.67 -0.55 -15.83
C TYR A 96 28.50 0.71 -15.48
N TYR A 97 28.36 1.22 -14.26
CA TYR A 97 28.86 2.53 -13.86
C TYR A 97 30.35 2.71 -14.10
N SER A 98 31.19 1.71 -13.81
CA SER A 98 32.65 1.87 -13.88
C SER A 98 33.23 2.04 -15.29
N SER A 99 32.47 1.71 -16.33
CA SER A 99 32.91 1.80 -17.73
C SER A 99 32.17 2.85 -18.56
N LEU A 100 31.26 3.59 -17.93
CA LEU A 100 30.45 4.61 -18.61
C LEU A 100 31.28 5.79 -19.12
N TYR A 101 30.95 6.24 -20.33
CA TYR A 101 31.40 7.51 -20.88
C TYR A 101 30.38 8.11 -21.85
N LEU A 102 30.45 9.44 -22.00
CA LEU A 102 29.68 10.22 -22.96
C LEU A 102 30.61 10.70 -24.06
N ASN A 103 30.29 10.39 -25.32
CA ASN A 103 31.10 10.80 -26.46
C ASN A 103 30.26 10.97 -27.73
N PHE A 104 30.95 11.33 -28.81
CA PHE A 104 30.41 11.33 -30.17
C PHE A 104 30.85 10.06 -30.92
N THR A 105 29.93 9.45 -31.65
CA THR A 105 30.24 8.42 -32.64
C THR A 105 30.92 9.02 -33.88
N LEU A 106 31.47 8.16 -34.75
CA LEU A 106 32.07 8.58 -36.03
C LEU A 106 31.06 9.25 -36.99
N ASP A 107 29.77 8.98 -36.84
CA ASP A 107 28.67 9.65 -37.56
C ASP A 107 28.08 10.86 -36.80
N GLY A 108 28.80 11.32 -35.76
CA GLY A 108 28.50 12.53 -34.99
C GLY A 108 27.22 12.47 -34.18
N LYS A 109 26.85 11.29 -33.68
CA LYS A 109 25.76 11.11 -32.71
C LYS A 109 26.32 11.10 -31.30
N LEU A 110 25.61 11.74 -30.40
CA LEU A 110 25.91 11.79 -28.98
C LEU A 110 25.39 10.53 -28.29
N VAL A 111 26.27 9.79 -27.62
CA VAL A 111 25.94 8.49 -27.03
C VAL A 111 26.50 8.37 -25.62
N VAL A 112 25.73 7.69 -24.75
CA VAL A 112 26.23 7.12 -23.50
C VAL A 112 26.60 5.68 -23.79
N ASP A 113 27.84 5.31 -23.54
CA ASP A 113 28.40 4.01 -23.93
C ASP A 113 29.16 3.40 -22.75
N ASP A 114 29.10 2.08 -22.64
CA ASP A 114 29.77 1.31 -21.58
C ASP A 114 31.06 0.62 -22.04
N GLY A 115 31.42 0.76 -23.33
CA GLY A 115 32.61 0.16 -23.92
C GLY A 115 32.52 -1.35 -24.15
N PHE A 116 31.39 -1.99 -23.81
CA PHE A 116 31.15 -3.42 -24.00
C PHE A 116 30.21 -3.72 -25.17
N GLY A 117 29.94 -2.73 -26.02
CA GLY A 117 29.12 -2.86 -27.22
C GLY A 117 27.67 -2.42 -27.03
N TYR A 118 27.30 -1.91 -25.86
CA TYR A 118 25.98 -1.31 -25.61
C TYR A 118 26.12 0.21 -25.52
N ALA A 119 25.36 0.92 -26.36
CA ALA A 119 25.36 2.38 -26.38
C ALA A 119 23.93 2.93 -26.47
N VAL A 120 23.57 3.81 -25.54
CA VAL A 120 22.31 4.56 -25.53
C VAL A 120 22.49 5.84 -26.34
N ARG A 121 21.79 5.92 -27.45
CA ARG A 121 21.83 7.10 -28.35
C ARG A 121 20.91 8.19 -27.84
N LEU A 122 21.43 9.41 -27.72
CA LEU A 122 20.62 10.57 -27.30
C LEU A 122 19.91 11.23 -28.49
N ASN A 123 20.56 11.28 -29.66
CA ASN A 123 19.98 11.84 -30.89
C ASN A 123 19.95 10.83 -32.06
N TYR A 124 19.00 11.02 -32.97
CA TYR A 124 18.84 10.22 -34.19
C TYR A 124 19.42 10.88 -35.44
N GLU A 125 19.36 12.20 -35.56
CA GLU A 125 19.92 12.93 -36.72
C GLU A 125 21.45 12.75 -36.79
N GLN A 126 21.96 12.37 -37.97
CA GLN A 126 23.38 12.29 -38.23
C GLN A 126 23.97 13.68 -38.37
N THR A 127 25.12 13.90 -37.73
CA THR A 127 25.88 15.13 -37.91
C THR A 127 27.21 14.71 -38.49
N SER A 128 27.46 14.98 -39.78
CA SER A 128 28.82 14.80 -40.29
C SER A 128 29.80 15.47 -39.30
N VAL A 129 30.81 14.73 -38.86
CA VAL A 129 31.75 15.16 -37.81
C VAL A 129 32.57 16.32 -38.36
N ASN A 130 32.07 17.53 -38.13
CA ASN A 130 32.68 18.80 -38.55
C ASN A 130 33.06 19.60 -37.29
N SER A 131 33.94 20.60 -37.43
CA SER A 131 34.43 21.46 -36.32
C SER A 131 33.34 22.23 -35.56
N ASP A 132 32.14 22.34 -36.15
CA ASP A 132 31.08 23.22 -35.67
C ASP A 132 29.99 22.46 -34.89
N THR A 133 30.18 21.15 -34.65
CA THR A 133 29.29 20.34 -33.82
C THR A 133 29.71 20.41 -32.35
N SER A 134 28.77 20.63 -31.44
CA SER A 134 29.04 20.61 -30.00
C SER A 134 27.79 20.30 -29.17
N ALA A 135 27.98 19.67 -28.01
CA ALA A 135 26.95 19.47 -27.00
C ALA A 135 27.25 20.35 -25.79
N THR A 136 26.36 21.29 -25.47
CA THR A 136 26.59 22.32 -24.45
C THR A 136 25.48 22.31 -23.41
N LEU A 137 25.86 22.33 -22.12
CA LEU A 137 24.95 22.55 -20.99
C LEU A 137 24.82 24.05 -20.73
N ASP A 138 23.62 24.59 -20.82
CA ASP A 138 23.35 26.00 -20.55
C ASP A 138 22.83 26.25 -19.12
N ASP A 139 22.69 27.52 -18.76
CA ASP A 139 22.25 27.94 -17.42
C ASP A 139 20.76 27.78 -17.15
N SER A 140 19.97 27.40 -18.16
CA SER A 140 18.59 26.94 -17.95
C SER A 140 18.53 25.48 -17.50
N GLY A 141 19.66 24.76 -17.61
CA GLY A 141 19.75 23.33 -17.37
C GLY A 141 19.46 22.51 -18.62
N ASN A 142 19.36 23.14 -19.80
CA ASN A 142 19.17 22.45 -21.06
C ASN A 142 20.52 21.99 -21.61
N PHE A 143 20.64 20.70 -21.87
CA PHE A 143 21.77 20.12 -22.59
C PHE A 143 21.43 20.02 -24.07
N VAL A 144 22.16 20.77 -24.90
CA VAL A 144 21.80 21.01 -26.30
C VAL A 144 22.92 20.60 -27.24
N LEU A 145 22.60 19.75 -28.20
CA LEU A 145 23.44 19.40 -29.34
C LEU A 145 23.18 20.37 -30.49
N ARG A 146 24.21 21.08 -30.94
CA ARG A 146 24.16 22.04 -32.04
C ARG A 146 25.17 21.71 -33.14
N LYS A 147 24.85 22.15 -34.36
CA LYS A 147 25.77 22.27 -35.48
C LYS A 147 25.69 23.69 -36.03
N GLY A 148 26.71 24.49 -35.75
CA GLY A 148 26.60 25.95 -35.89
C GLY A 148 25.45 26.47 -35.03
N GLU A 149 24.57 27.28 -35.62
CA GLU A 149 23.37 27.82 -34.96
C GLU A 149 22.17 26.85 -34.92
N ARG A 150 22.22 25.74 -35.68
CA ARG A 150 21.11 24.79 -35.74
C ARG A 150 21.12 23.87 -34.51
N ILE A 151 20.01 23.84 -33.78
CA ILE A 151 19.74 22.84 -32.74
C ILE A 151 19.32 21.53 -33.41
N LEU A 152 19.98 20.44 -33.03
CA LEU A 152 19.75 19.11 -33.58
C LEU A 152 19.08 18.19 -32.56
N TRP A 153 19.34 18.42 -31.28
CA TRP A 153 18.73 17.71 -30.17
C TRP A 153 18.87 18.54 -28.89
N GLN A 154 17.90 18.45 -27.99
CA GLN A 154 17.98 19.08 -26.68
C GLN A 154 17.24 18.28 -25.61
N SER A 155 17.78 18.29 -24.39
CA SER A 155 17.18 17.59 -23.24
C SER A 155 15.76 18.05 -22.90
N PHE A 156 15.43 19.32 -23.15
CA PHE A 156 14.10 19.90 -22.88
C PHE A 156 12.97 19.33 -23.76
N ASP A 157 13.32 18.59 -24.81
CA ASP A 157 12.37 17.86 -25.65
C ASP A 157 12.10 16.43 -25.14
N HIS A 158 12.88 15.97 -24.15
CA HIS A 158 12.84 14.62 -23.58
C HIS A 158 12.69 14.69 -22.07
N LEU A 159 11.49 15.06 -21.62
CA LEU A 159 11.22 15.24 -20.19
C LEU A 159 11.34 13.93 -19.40
N THR A 160 11.77 14.05 -18.15
CA THR A 160 11.77 12.94 -17.17
C THR A 160 10.73 13.21 -16.10
N ASP A 161 11.07 13.26 -14.82
CA ASP A 161 10.11 13.49 -13.74
C ASP A 161 9.99 14.96 -13.33
N THR A 162 10.83 15.83 -13.86
CA THR A 162 10.96 17.23 -13.44
C THR A 162 10.74 18.20 -14.60
N LEU A 163 9.98 19.27 -14.35
CA LEU A 163 9.75 20.41 -15.24
C LEU A 163 10.54 21.62 -14.75
N LEU A 164 11.51 22.06 -15.55
CA LEU A 164 12.27 23.29 -15.36
C LEU A 164 11.58 24.49 -16.04
N PRO A 165 11.86 25.72 -15.60
CA PRO A 165 11.52 26.91 -16.37
C PRO A 165 12.06 26.82 -17.81
N GLY A 166 11.24 27.18 -18.80
CA GLY A 166 11.54 27.05 -20.22
C GLY A 166 11.17 25.70 -20.86
N MET A 167 10.89 24.66 -20.07
CA MET A 167 10.37 23.39 -20.60
C MET A 167 8.89 23.49 -20.98
N LYS A 168 8.51 22.85 -22.09
CA LYS A 168 7.12 22.77 -22.56
C LYS A 168 6.48 21.46 -22.13
N LEU A 169 5.41 21.53 -21.35
CA LEU A 169 4.59 20.38 -20.93
C LEU A 169 3.31 20.33 -21.78
N GLY A 170 3.18 19.37 -22.70
CA GLY A 170 2.02 19.30 -23.60
C GLY A 170 2.26 18.48 -24.87
N LEU A 171 1.42 18.72 -25.87
CA LEU A 171 1.54 18.09 -27.19
C LEU A 171 2.06 19.11 -28.20
N ILE A 172 3.12 18.74 -28.92
CA ILE A 172 3.74 19.57 -29.96
C ILE A 172 3.84 18.74 -31.24
N GLU A 173 3.10 19.14 -32.27
CA GLU A 173 3.18 18.55 -33.59
C GLU A 173 4.32 19.20 -34.37
N LEU A 174 5.37 18.42 -34.68
CA LEU A 174 6.43 18.88 -35.57
C LEU A 174 5.95 18.71 -37.01
N MET A 175 5.60 19.82 -37.66
CA MET A 175 5.37 19.85 -39.10
C MET A 175 6.65 19.40 -39.83
N TRP A 176 6.62 18.18 -40.38
CA TRP A 176 6.76 17.94 -41.84
C TRP A 176 7.04 16.46 -42.16
N ASP A 177 7.61 15.64 -41.25
CA ASP A 177 7.97 14.24 -41.60
C ASP A 177 7.78 13.18 -40.49
N SER A 178 7.17 13.53 -39.35
CA SER A 178 6.96 12.57 -38.25
C SER A 178 5.48 12.19 -38.13
N ALA A 179 5.13 10.92 -38.35
CA ALA A 179 3.75 10.41 -38.36
C ALA A 179 2.99 10.48 -37.01
N SER A 180 3.55 11.13 -35.97
CA SER A 180 2.92 11.26 -34.66
C SER A 180 3.37 12.53 -33.91
N PRO A 181 2.46 13.27 -33.25
CA PRO A 181 2.81 14.42 -32.42
C PRO A 181 3.71 14.00 -31.24
N GLN A 182 4.70 14.84 -30.91
CA GLN A 182 5.60 14.60 -29.78
C GLN A 182 4.86 14.90 -28.47
N LYS A 183 4.69 13.88 -27.63
CA LYS A 183 4.10 14.03 -26.29
C LYS A 183 5.20 14.40 -25.30
N ARG A 184 5.13 15.60 -24.71
CA ARG A 184 6.05 16.05 -23.67
C ARG A 184 5.34 16.01 -22.33
N PHE A 185 5.42 14.85 -21.68
CA PHE A 185 4.86 14.59 -20.36
C PHE A 185 5.98 14.37 -19.35
N LEU A 186 5.76 14.78 -18.10
CA LEU A 186 6.61 14.28 -17.02
C LEU A 186 6.21 12.84 -16.74
N THR A 187 7.18 11.99 -16.45
CA THR A 187 6.98 10.60 -16.07
C THR A 187 7.71 10.32 -14.77
N SER A 188 6.99 9.83 -13.76
CA SER A 188 7.52 9.59 -12.42
C SER A 188 8.68 8.61 -12.44
N ARG A 189 9.43 8.55 -11.34
CA ARG A 189 10.35 7.45 -11.07
C ARG A 189 9.60 6.21 -10.59
N ILE A 190 10.21 5.05 -10.64
CA ILE A 190 9.67 3.83 -10.01
C ILE A 190 9.71 3.97 -8.48
N SER A 191 10.82 4.49 -7.94
CA SER A 191 11.01 4.78 -6.51
C SER A 191 11.97 5.97 -6.35
N PRO A 192 12.20 6.47 -5.12
CA PRO A 192 13.23 7.49 -4.87
C PRO A 192 14.63 7.08 -5.34
N GLU A 193 14.95 5.79 -5.26
CA GLU A 193 16.25 5.21 -5.58
C GLU A 193 16.38 4.84 -7.07
N VAL A 194 15.28 4.44 -7.71
CA VAL A 194 15.27 3.90 -9.08
C VAL A 194 14.73 4.93 -10.09
N PRO A 195 15.58 5.58 -10.90
CA PRO A 195 15.18 6.66 -11.80
C PRO A 195 14.43 6.23 -13.06
N ALA A 196 14.28 4.93 -13.31
CA ALA A 196 13.53 4.38 -14.43
C ALA A 196 12.09 4.91 -14.50
N THR A 197 11.47 4.82 -15.67
CA THR A 197 10.11 5.31 -15.93
C THR A 197 9.09 4.56 -15.06
N GLY A 198 8.42 5.31 -14.17
CA GLY A 198 7.34 4.84 -13.32
C GLY A 198 5.95 4.96 -13.95
N SER A 199 4.91 4.60 -13.23
CA SER A 199 3.55 4.45 -13.80
C SER A 199 2.77 5.75 -13.93
N PHE A 200 3.25 6.85 -13.34
CA PHE A 200 2.55 8.11 -13.42
C PHE A 200 3.12 9.00 -14.50
N ALA A 201 2.22 9.61 -15.27
CA ALA A 201 2.56 10.66 -16.21
C ALA A 201 1.76 11.93 -15.89
N LEU A 202 2.42 13.08 -15.87
CA LEU A 202 1.77 14.39 -15.80
C LEU A 202 1.87 15.06 -17.17
N GLY A 203 0.75 15.58 -17.66
CA GLY A 203 0.69 16.32 -18.91
C GLY A 203 -0.63 17.04 -19.08
N VAL A 204 -0.92 17.42 -20.33
CA VAL A 204 -2.11 18.21 -20.68
C VAL A 204 -3.20 17.32 -21.23
N ASN A 205 -4.43 17.49 -20.76
CA ASN A 205 -5.59 16.73 -21.21
C ASN A 205 -5.80 16.93 -22.72
N PRO A 206 -5.75 15.87 -23.55
CA PRO A 206 -6.00 16.01 -24.99
C PRO A 206 -7.45 16.40 -25.32
N ASP A 207 -8.42 16.01 -24.48
CA ASP A 207 -9.84 16.29 -24.68
C ASP A 207 -10.21 17.72 -24.26
N ASN A 208 -9.54 18.21 -23.21
CA ASN A 208 -9.70 19.57 -22.68
C ASN A 208 -8.32 20.21 -22.50
N ARG A 209 -7.77 20.75 -23.59
CA ARG A 209 -6.39 21.28 -23.69
C ARG A 209 -6.00 22.32 -22.62
N LYS A 210 -6.97 22.84 -21.86
CA LYS A 210 -6.78 23.78 -20.74
C LYS A 210 -6.70 23.10 -19.37
N GLN A 211 -6.50 21.79 -19.30
CA GLN A 211 -6.50 21.04 -18.04
C GLN A 211 -5.24 20.18 -17.93
N LEU A 212 -4.63 20.11 -16.74
CA LEU A 212 -3.56 19.16 -16.44
C LEU A 212 -4.15 17.83 -15.96
N VAL A 213 -3.48 16.74 -16.29
CA VAL A 213 -3.92 15.39 -15.95
C VAL A 213 -2.72 14.61 -15.46
N VAL A 214 -2.92 13.88 -14.37
CA VAL A 214 -2.03 12.79 -13.99
C VAL A 214 -2.69 11.50 -14.46
N TRP A 215 -1.98 10.72 -15.26
CA TRP A 215 -2.36 9.37 -15.63
C TRP A 215 -1.62 8.35 -14.78
N LYS A 216 -2.28 7.24 -14.46
CA LYS A 216 -1.62 6.00 -14.02
C LYS A 216 -1.78 4.99 -15.15
N GLY A 217 -0.70 4.68 -15.86
CA GLY A 217 -0.77 3.91 -17.10
C GLY A 217 -1.66 4.60 -18.14
N LYS A 218 -2.78 3.97 -18.53
CA LYS A 218 -3.75 4.53 -19.49
C LYS A 218 -4.94 5.23 -18.83
N GLU A 219 -5.09 5.09 -17.52
CA GLU A 219 -6.24 5.63 -16.78
C GLU A 219 -5.94 7.03 -16.24
N VAL A 220 -6.97 7.85 -16.16
CA VAL A 220 -6.87 9.17 -15.55
C VAL A 220 -6.92 9.01 -14.03
N TYR A 221 -5.80 9.31 -13.38
CA TYR A 221 -5.65 9.25 -11.92
C TYR A 221 -6.13 10.54 -11.25
N TRP A 222 -5.85 11.69 -11.86
CA TRP A 222 -6.27 13.00 -11.36
C TRP A 222 -6.40 14.01 -12.50
N ARG A 223 -7.29 14.99 -12.33
CA ARG A 223 -7.44 16.12 -13.26
C ARG A 223 -7.45 17.44 -12.49
N SER A 224 -6.80 18.46 -13.03
CA SER A 224 -6.89 19.83 -12.50
C SER A 224 -8.26 20.44 -12.77
N GLU A 225 -8.52 21.62 -12.21
CA GLU A 225 -9.57 22.49 -12.78
C GLU A 225 -9.16 23.01 -14.17
N THR A 226 -10.10 23.61 -14.90
CA THR A 226 -9.80 24.22 -16.20
C THR A 226 -9.03 25.53 -15.98
N TRP A 227 -7.98 25.75 -16.78
CA TRP A 227 -7.18 26.98 -16.78
C TRP A 227 -8.07 28.21 -17.01
N ASN A 228 -8.04 29.13 -16.05
CA ASN A 228 -8.88 30.33 -16.07
C ASN A 228 -8.25 31.51 -16.83
N GLY A 229 -7.07 31.32 -17.44
CA GLY A 229 -6.33 32.35 -18.15
C GLY A 229 -5.16 32.96 -17.36
N GLN A 230 -5.15 32.80 -16.03
CA GLN A 230 -4.11 33.33 -15.15
C GLN A 230 -3.47 32.23 -14.29
N SER A 231 -4.30 31.37 -13.70
CA SER A 231 -3.89 30.29 -12.80
C SER A 231 -4.88 29.12 -12.84
N PHE A 232 -4.56 28.07 -12.10
CA PHE A 232 -5.54 27.10 -11.66
C PHE A 232 -5.96 27.51 -10.23
N SER A 233 -7.27 27.78 -10.01
CA SER A 233 -7.85 28.38 -8.79
C SER A 233 -7.51 27.70 -7.46
N SER A 234 -7.40 26.38 -7.44
CA SER A 234 -7.10 25.52 -6.28
C SER A 234 -5.66 24.98 -6.33
N PHE A 235 -5.04 25.00 -7.52
CA PHE A 235 -3.82 24.24 -7.82
C PHE A 235 -2.56 25.13 -7.91
N PHE A 236 -2.70 26.46 -8.03
CA PHE A 236 -1.58 27.45 -7.99
C PHE A 236 -1.95 28.77 -7.31
N GLY A 237 -2.64 28.73 -6.16
CA GLY A 237 -2.91 29.92 -5.32
C GLY A 237 -1.65 30.67 -4.80
N ILE A 238 -0.44 30.26 -5.21
CA ILE A 238 0.87 30.75 -4.76
C ILE A 238 1.62 31.51 -5.88
N GLN A 239 1.03 31.69 -7.06
CA GLN A 239 1.68 32.38 -8.20
C GLN A 239 2.23 33.78 -7.84
N LYS A 240 1.58 34.50 -6.91
CA LYS A 240 2.02 35.84 -6.47
C LYS A 240 3.30 35.84 -5.60
N ASP A 241 3.68 34.71 -5.00
CA ASP A 241 4.79 34.63 -4.03
C ASP A 241 6.05 33.93 -4.59
N ILE A 242 5.99 33.34 -5.80
CA ILE A 242 7.05 32.47 -6.35
C ILE A 242 7.97 33.20 -7.35
N GLY A 243 7.52 34.31 -7.98
CA GLY A 243 8.31 35.04 -8.97
C GLY A 243 8.38 34.37 -10.37
N TYR A 244 7.58 33.33 -10.60
CA TYR A 244 7.47 32.62 -11.88
C TYR A 244 6.01 32.57 -12.33
N ASN A 245 5.78 32.80 -13.63
CA ASN A 245 4.48 32.76 -14.28
C ASN A 245 4.32 31.46 -15.06
N LEU A 246 3.28 30.70 -14.71
CA LEU A 246 2.80 29.61 -15.54
C LEU A 246 1.98 30.20 -16.70
N SER A 247 2.41 29.93 -17.93
CA SER A 247 1.73 30.37 -19.13
C SER A 247 1.17 29.18 -19.89
N TYR A 248 0.04 29.38 -20.56
CA TYR A 248 -0.60 28.40 -21.43
C TYR A 248 -0.57 28.90 -22.87
N PHE A 249 -0.10 28.05 -23.78
CA PHE A 249 -0.10 28.32 -25.22
C PHE A 249 -0.93 27.25 -25.94
N SER A 250 -1.67 27.67 -26.96
CA SER A 250 -2.44 26.76 -27.81
C SER A 250 -2.62 27.37 -29.19
N ASN A 251 -2.28 26.60 -30.22
CA ASN A 251 -2.66 26.85 -31.62
C ASN A 251 -3.15 25.53 -32.25
N GLU A 252 -3.19 25.47 -33.58
CA GLU A 252 -3.64 24.28 -34.32
C GLU A 252 -2.70 23.08 -34.17
N ASN A 253 -1.39 23.33 -34.00
CA ASN A 253 -0.33 22.31 -34.05
C ASN A 253 0.23 21.95 -32.67
N GLU A 254 0.16 22.86 -31.70
CA GLU A 254 0.73 22.64 -30.37
C GLU A 254 -0.12 23.27 -29.28
N PHE A 255 -0.16 22.59 -28.14
CA PHE A 255 -0.71 23.12 -26.91
C PHE A 255 0.13 22.65 -25.73
N TYR A 256 0.54 23.59 -24.89
CA TYR A 256 1.42 23.30 -23.77
C TYR A 256 1.34 24.34 -22.67
N PHE A 257 1.71 23.93 -21.47
CA PHE A 257 2.05 24.80 -20.37
C PHE A 257 3.56 25.01 -20.32
N ILE A 258 3.97 26.22 -19.98
CA ILE A 258 5.38 26.59 -19.80
C ILE A 258 5.55 27.43 -18.54
N PHE A 259 6.57 27.11 -17.75
CA PHE A 259 7.02 27.93 -16.64
C PHE A 259 8.03 28.95 -17.14
N LEU A 260 7.77 30.23 -16.90
CA LEU A 260 8.69 31.33 -17.19
C LEU A 260 8.97 32.07 -15.90
N GLY A 261 10.19 32.55 -15.69
CA GLY A 261 10.45 33.49 -14.59
C GLY A 261 11.75 34.23 -14.75
N ASP A 262 12.06 35.00 -13.71
CA ASP A 262 13.13 35.98 -13.74
C ASP A 262 14.48 35.33 -13.42
N GLU A 263 15.54 35.67 -14.17
CA GLU A 263 16.87 35.04 -14.07
C GLU A 263 17.49 35.14 -12.66
N ASN A 264 17.03 36.13 -11.88
CA ASN A 264 17.47 36.46 -10.52
C ASN A 264 16.64 35.81 -9.39
N SER A 265 15.60 35.05 -9.72
CA SER A 265 14.73 34.39 -8.73
C SER A 265 15.20 32.95 -8.41
N TYR A 266 14.80 32.42 -7.25
CA TYR A 266 15.05 31.03 -6.86
C TYR A 266 14.38 30.07 -7.85
N LEU A 267 15.11 29.07 -8.37
CA LEU A 267 14.60 28.16 -9.41
C LEU A 267 13.50 27.23 -8.86
N PRO A 268 12.22 27.38 -9.25
CA PRO A 268 11.19 26.42 -8.90
C PRO A 268 11.32 25.19 -9.80
N LEU A 269 11.15 24.02 -9.21
CA LEU A 269 11.10 22.75 -9.93
C LEU A 269 9.75 22.12 -9.65
N ILE A 270 9.02 21.75 -10.70
CA ILE A 270 7.84 20.89 -10.55
C ILE A 270 8.27 19.47 -10.82
N GLN A 271 8.05 18.58 -9.87
CA GLN A 271 8.39 17.18 -10.00
C GLN A 271 7.14 16.33 -9.80
N ILE A 272 6.98 15.28 -10.59
CA ILE A 272 6.03 14.21 -10.28
C ILE A 272 6.77 13.09 -9.54
N ASP A 273 6.35 12.79 -8.32
CA ASP A 273 6.98 11.74 -7.52
C ASP A 273 6.46 10.34 -7.89
N TRP A 274 7.13 9.31 -7.38
CA TRP A 274 6.81 7.90 -7.60
C TRP A 274 5.42 7.47 -7.07
N ARG A 275 4.77 8.31 -6.25
CA ARG A 275 3.39 8.14 -5.74
C ARG A 275 2.37 8.91 -6.56
N GLY A 276 2.79 9.56 -7.64
CA GLY A 276 1.94 10.35 -8.53
C GLY A 276 1.64 11.75 -8.00
N GLN A 277 2.30 12.18 -6.92
CA GLN A 277 2.12 13.51 -6.34
C GLN A 277 2.90 14.54 -7.12
N ILE A 278 2.33 15.74 -7.24
CA ILE A 278 2.98 16.87 -7.90
C ILE A 278 3.62 17.72 -6.81
N ILE A 279 4.95 17.71 -6.79
CA ILE A 279 5.77 18.39 -5.80
C ILE A 279 6.33 19.66 -6.43
N LEU A 280 6.12 20.80 -5.76
CA LEU A 280 6.84 22.04 -6.06
C LEU A 280 8.02 22.16 -5.10
N LEU A 281 9.25 22.11 -5.63
CA LEU A 281 10.47 22.33 -4.87
C LEU A 281 10.92 23.80 -4.97
N ARG A 282 11.26 24.40 -3.82
CA ARG A 282 11.81 25.76 -3.69
C ARG A 282 12.98 25.74 -2.71
N GLU A 283 14.01 26.55 -2.98
CA GLU A 283 15.06 26.83 -1.98
C GLU A 283 14.44 27.63 -0.81
N ASN A 284 14.33 27.01 0.37
CA ASN A 284 13.81 27.52 1.66
C ASN A 284 12.30 27.39 1.97
N SER A 285 11.56 26.46 1.36
CA SER A 285 10.21 26.16 1.85
C SER A 285 9.85 24.67 1.75
N MET A 286 8.93 24.23 2.61
CA MET A 286 8.35 22.89 2.61
C MET A 286 7.85 22.52 1.20
N ALA A 287 8.15 21.29 0.77
CA ALA A 287 7.53 20.69 -0.41
C ALA A 287 6.01 20.81 -0.28
N LEU A 288 5.39 21.53 -1.21
CA LEU A 288 3.93 21.56 -1.27
C LEU A 288 3.50 20.26 -1.96
N ASN A 289 3.03 19.29 -1.18
CA ASN A 289 2.35 18.13 -1.72
C ASN A 289 0.99 18.62 -2.22
N LEU A 290 0.88 18.87 -3.52
CA LEU A 290 -0.44 18.91 -4.15
C LEU A 290 -0.91 17.45 -4.06
N GLU A 291 -1.92 17.14 -3.24
CA GLU A 291 -2.47 15.79 -3.13
C GLU A 291 -3.34 15.48 -4.37
N PRO A 292 -2.87 14.70 -5.36
CA PRO A 292 -3.76 13.76 -5.98
C PRO A 292 -4.02 12.69 -4.92
N SER A 293 -5.28 12.60 -4.51
CA SER A 293 -5.79 11.69 -3.48
C SER A 293 -5.01 10.39 -3.45
N LYS A 294 -4.46 10.07 -2.27
CA LYS A 294 -3.85 8.79 -1.89
C LYS A 294 -4.30 7.66 -2.83
N CYS A 295 -3.37 6.90 -3.43
CA CYS A 295 -3.67 5.49 -3.70
C CYS A 295 -4.23 4.96 -2.39
N LYS A 296 -5.46 4.44 -2.43
CA LYS A 296 -6.17 4.06 -1.20
C LYS A 296 -5.19 3.24 -0.37
N GLY A 297 -5.05 3.55 0.92
CA GLY A 297 -4.26 2.74 1.85
C GLY A 297 -4.82 1.32 2.06
N ASP A 298 -5.65 0.85 1.12
CA ASP A 298 -6.47 -0.35 1.14
C ASP A 298 -6.21 -1.19 -0.13
N ASP A 299 -5.18 -0.90 -0.93
CA ASP A 299 -4.86 -1.70 -2.12
C ASP A 299 -4.42 -3.13 -1.75
N VAL A 300 -5.04 -4.10 -2.42
CA VAL A 300 -5.10 -5.52 -2.02
C VAL A 300 -4.32 -6.37 -2.99
N PHE A 301 -3.66 -7.42 -2.49
CA PHE A 301 -2.93 -8.37 -3.32
C PHE A 301 -3.57 -9.74 -3.31
N THR A 302 -3.97 -10.21 -4.48
CA THR A 302 -4.43 -11.58 -4.68
C THR A 302 -3.22 -12.47 -4.99
N ARG A 303 -3.06 -13.55 -4.22
CA ARG A 303 -2.08 -14.60 -4.50
C ARG A 303 -2.56 -15.47 -5.66
N ILE A 304 -1.73 -15.65 -6.65
CA ILE A 304 -1.94 -16.51 -7.81
C ILE A 304 -0.68 -17.34 -8.08
N LEU A 305 -0.83 -18.42 -8.84
CA LEU A 305 0.29 -19.14 -9.43
C LEU A 305 0.33 -18.77 -10.92
N GLY A 306 1.45 -18.25 -11.43
CA GLY A 306 1.52 -17.83 -12.83
C GLY A 306 2.89 -17.29 -13.27
N LEU A 307 2.95 -16.77 -14.49
CA LEU A 307 4.14 -16.19 -15.09
C LEU A 307 3.84 -14.75 -15.52
N VAL A 308 4.70 -13.81 -15.13
CA VAL A 308 4.65 -12.40 -15.54
C VAL A 308 5.94 -12.06 -16.29
N ASN A 309 5.80 -11.38 -17.43
CA ASN A 309 6.93 -10.87 -18.23
C ASN A 309 7.30 -9.46 -17.76
N GLY A 310 8.60 -9.11 -17.72
CA GLY A 310 9.04 -7.76 -17.40
C GLY A 310 9.24 -7.46 -15.91
N TRP A 311 9.91 -8.35 -15.18
CA TRP A 311 10.27 -8.12 -13.78
C TRP A 311 11.33 -7.02 -13.61
N HIS A 312 11.10 -6.12 -12.66
CA HIS A 312 12.09 -5.19 -12.12
C HIS A 312 12.58 -5.68 -10.74
N PHE A 313 13.88 -5.55 -10.48
CA PHE A 313 14.54 -6.14 -9.31
C PHE A 313 14.85 -5.11 -8.24
N ILE A 314 14.50 -5.42 -6.99
CA ILE A 314 14.99 -4.71 -5.81
C ILE A 314 15.65 -5.74 -4.89
N VAL A 315 16.92 -5.51 -4.53
CA VAL A 315 17.69 -6.32 -3.58
C VAL A 315 17.68 -5.62 -2.24
N ASP A 316 17.07 -6.24 -1.24
CA ASP A 316 17.22 -5.82 0.16
C ASP A 316 18.19 -6.75 0.89
N LEU A 317 18.98 -6.19 1.81
CA LEU A 317 20.01 -6.85 2.62
C LEU A 317 19.48 -7.22 4.02
N GLY A 318 18.18 -7.53 4.13
CA GLY A 318 17.49 -7.75 5.40
C GLY A 318 16.55 -8.95 5.36
N VAL A 319 16.52 -9.69 6.46
CA VAL A 319 15.70 -10.90 6.64
C VAL A 319 14.24 -10.51 6.76
N ILE A 320 13.39 -11.12 5.91
CA ILE A 320 11.93 -11.00 5.72
C ILE A 320 11.68 -10.35 4.36
N CYS A 321 10.69 -10.82 3.61
CA CYS A 321 10.60 -10.55 2.16
C CYS A 321 9.15 -10.34 1.73
N LEU A 322 8.23 -11.24 2.09
CA LEU A 322 6.83 -11.11 1.66
C LEU A 322 6.16 -9.81 2.15
N ARG A 323 6.41 -9.43 3.42
CA ARG A 323 5.87 -8.20 4.02
C ARG A 323 6.50 -6.97 3.40
N ASP A 324 7.82 -6.95 3.31
CA ASP A 324 8.56 -5.77 2.84
C ASP A 324 8.27 -5.54 1.35
N CYS A 325 8.20 -6.60 0.53
CA CYS A 325 7.77 -6.47 -0.86
C CYS A 325 6.32 -5.96 -0.96
N ALA A 326 5.41 -6.46 -0.13
CA ALA A 326 4.02 -6.01 -0.12
C ALA A 326 3.91 -4.53 0.27
N GLU A 327 4.61 -4.10 1.32
CA GLU A 327 4.60 -2.71 1.79
C GLU A 327 5.23 -1.75 0.77
N ILE A 328 6.35 -2.16 0.15
CA ILE A 328 6.97 -1.43 -0.96
C ILE A 328 5.98 -1.32 -2.13
N CYS A 329 5.29 -2.40 -2.48
CA CYS A 329 4.32 -2.43 -3.57
C CYS A 329 3.03 -1.64 -3.26
N GLN A 330 2.54 -1.67 -2.02
CA GLN A 330 1.38 -0.89 -1.55
C GLN A 330 1.65 0.60 -1.66
N ASN A 331 2.80 1.02 -1.12
CA ASN A 331 3.22 2.41 -1.14
C ASN A 331 3.61 2.86 -2.56
N ASN A 332 4.02 1.93 -3.43
CA ASN A 332 4.37 2.21 -4.82
C ASN A 332 3.17 1.96 -5.73
N CYS A 333 2.42 3.01 -6.05
CA CYS A 333 1.29 2.91 -6.96
C CYS A 333 1.65 2.45 -8.38
N SER A 334 2.94 2.36 -8.71
CA SER A 334 3.45 1.80 -9.97
C SER A 334 3.60 0.28 -9.96
N CYS A 335 3.43 -0.36 -8.80
CA CYS A 335 3.53 -1.79 -8.64
C CYS A 335 2.16 -2.46 -8.81
N ASP A 336 2.00 -3.29 -9.84
CA ASP A 336 0.77 -4.07 -10.07
C ASP A 336 0.92 -5.52 -9.64
N ALA A 337 2.15 -6.04 -9.56
CA ALA A 337 2.41 -7.36 -9.03
C ALA A 337 3.78 -7.45 -8.33
N PHE A 338 3.91 -8.36 -7.37
CA PHE A 338 5.20 -8.68 -6.77
C PHE A 338 5.37 -10.18 -6.51
N THR A 339 6.61 -10.63 -6.36
CA THR A 339 6.94 -11.95 -5.80
C THR A 339 8.20 -11.90 -4.94
N CYS A 340 8.32 -12.87 -4.03
CA CYS A 340 9.50 -13.05 -3.21
C CYS A 340 10.33 -14.24 -3.70
N VAL A 341 11.59 -13.98 -4.03
CA VAL A 341 12.55 -15.02 -4.41
C VAL A 341 13.22 -15.53 -3.16
N ASN A 342 13.03 -16.82 -2.87
CA ASN A 342 13.76 -17.53 -1.81
C ASN A 342 15.20 -17.83 -2.26
N SER A 343 16.01 -16.79 -2.38
CA SER A 343 17.48 -16.85 -2.50
C SER A 343 18.13 -16.34 -1.20
N SER A 344 19.44 -16.51 -1.05
CA SER A 344 20.22 -15.79 -0.03
C SER A 344 21.16 -14.81 -0.72
N PRO A 345 20.90 -13.48 -0.63
CA PRO A 345 19.82 -12.82 0.11
C PRO A 345 18.43 -12.99 -0.53
N ARG A 346 17.36 -12.85 0.27
CA ARG A 346 15.97 -12.87 -0.24
C ARG A 346 15.74 -11.59 -1.06
N MET A 347 15.00 -11.68 -2.15
CA MET A 347 14.83 -10.57 -3.10
C MET A 347 13.36 -10.33 -3.45
N CYS A 348 12.98 -9.06 -3.68
CA CYS A 348 11.69 -8.67 -4.23
C CYS A 348 11.79 -8.54 -5.75
N LYS A 349 10.86 -9.17 -6.47
CA LYS A 349 10.59 -8.83 -7.86
C LYS A 349 9.28 -8.07 -7.94
N PHE A 350 9.24 -6.99 -8.73
CA PHE A 350 8.05 -6.19 -8.98
C PHE A 350 7.74 -6.15 -10.47
N ALA A 351 6.46 -6.08 -10.83
CA ALA A 351 6.03 -5.99 -12.22
C ALA A 351 4.85 -5.05 -12.39
N GLN A 352 4.71 -4.52 -13.61
CA GLN A 352 3.53 -3.84 -14.12
C GLN A 352 2.73 -4.85 -14.94
N VAL A 353 1.43 -4.95 -14.72
CA VAL A 353 0.56 -5.90 -15.42
C VAL A 353 -0.44 -5.08 -16.23
N SER A 354 -0.39 -5.21 -17.56
CA SER A 354 -1.30 -4.49 -18.44
C SER A 354 -2.67 -5.19 -18.45
N HIS A 355 -3.77 -4.43 -18.49
CA HIS A 355 -5.10 -4.98 -18.73
C HIS A 355 -5.11 -5.73 -20.08
N GLY A 356 -5.06 -7.07 -20.05
CA GLY A 356 -4.95 -7.93 -21.24
C GLY A 356 -3.82 -8.97 -21.22
N ASP A 357 -2.95 -8.99 -20.20
CA ASP A 357 -1.92 -10.01 -20.07
C ASP A 357 -2.52 -11.36 -19.61
N ASN A 358 -2.28 -12.43 -20.36
CA ASN A 358 -2.72 -13.79 -20.00
C ASN A 358 -1.88 -14.32 -18.84
N ILE A 359 -2.40 -14.16 -17.63
CA ILE A 359 -1.90 -14.83 -16.44
C ILE A 359 -2.47 -16.25 -16.45
N ASP A 360 -1.69 -17.20 -16.95
CA ASP A 360 -2.08 -18.61 -16.97
C ASP A 360 -1.98 -19.18 -15.54
N GLY A 361 -3.13 -19.43 -14.92
CA GLY A 361 -3.25 -19.87 -13.51
C GLY A 361 -2.81 -21.32 -13.24
N SER A 362 -2.25 -22.00 -14.25
CA SER A 362 -2.02 -23.45 -14.23
C SER A 362 -0.54 -23.85 -14.00
N VAL A 363 0.44 -22.98 -14.30
CA VAL A 363 1.89 -23.25 -14.16
C VAL A 363 2.66 -21.95 -13.89
N GLY A 364 3.55 -21.90 -12.89
CA GLY A 364 4.39 -20.71 -12.66
C GLY A 364 4.95 -20.52 -11.23
N GLU A 365 5.43 -19.31 -10.93
CA GLU A 365 5.86 -18.88 -9.59
C GLU A 365 4.70 -18.25 -8.80
N ILE A 366 4.81 -18.14 -7.47
CA ILE A 366 3.79 -17.48 -6.65
C ILE A 366 3.87 -15.97 -6.92
N ILE A 367 2.78 -15.36 -7.39
CA ILE A 367 2.71 -13.93 -7.71
C ILE A 367 1.56 -13.29 -6.94
N PHE A 368 1.78 -12.05 -6.48
CA PHE A 368 0.80 -11.25 -5.77
C PHE A 368 0.36 -10.09 -6.65
N ILE A 369 -0.87 -10.08 -7.16
CA ILE A 369 -1.38 -9.06 -8.07
C ILE A 369 -2.28 -8.06 -7.33
N ARG A 370 -2.04 -6.78 -7.54
CA ARG A 370 -2.83 -5.65 -7.03
C ARG A 370 -4.21 -5.62 -7.68
N ARG A 371 -5.28 -5.63 -6.87
CA ARG A 371 -6.67 -5.52 -7.34
C ARG A 371 -7.42 -4.35 -6.68
N SER A 372 -8.33 -3.76 -7.46
CA SER A 372 -9.25 -2.72 -7.01
C SER A 372 -10.43 -3.30 -6.24
N ILE A 373 -10.72 -2.67 -5.10
CA ILE A 373 -11.68 -3.05 -4.07
C ILE A 373 -13.12 -2.99 -4.58
N LEU A 374 -13.70 -4.16 -4.91
CA LEU A 374 -15.08 -4.57 -4.61
C LEU A 374 -15.33 -5.96 -5.22
N VAL A 375 -15.59 -6.99 -4.39
CA VAL A 375 -16.01 -8.33 -4.88
C VAL A 375 -17.54 -8.43 -4.98
N GLY A 376 -18.26 -7.32 -4.82
CA GLY A 376 -19.72 -7.31 -4.71
C GLY A 376 -20.18 -7.91 -3.38
N ASN A 377 -21.28 -8.67 -3.38
CA ASN A 377 -21.80 -9.35 -2.20
C ASN A 377 -21.55 -10.87 -2.20
N THR A 378 -20.98 -11.42 -3.27
CA THR A 378 -20.93 -12.87 -3.52
C THR A 378 -19.56 -13.32 -3.99
N LEU A 379 -19.01 -14.32 -3.31
CA LEU A 379 -17.80 -15.05 -3.67
C LEU A 379 -18.16 -16.38 -4.36
N LYS A 380 -17.52 -16.69 -5.48
CA LYS A 380 -17.70 -17.94 -6.22
C LYS A 380 -16.39 -18.74 -6.27
N PRO A 381 -16.41 -20.07 -6.49
CA PRO A 381 -15.20 -20.83 -6.75
C PRO A 381 -14.34 -20.21 -7.85
N GLY A 382 -13.04 -20.08 -7.60
CA GLY A 382 -12.10 -19.38 -8.48
C GLY A 382 -11.94 -17.88 -8.17
N HIS A 383 -12.85 -17.28 -7.40
CA HIS A 383 -12.62 -15.97 -6.78
C HIS A 383 -11.83 -16.12 -5.48
N VAL A 384 -11.00 -15.13 -5.20
CA VAL A 384 -10.20 -15.02 -3.99
C VAL A 384 -10.44 -13.62 -3.44
N MET A 385 -10.69 -13.54 -2.14
CA MET A 385 -10.84 -12.29 -1.42
C MET A 385 -9.65 -12.12 -0.48
N GLY A 386 -8.80 -11.14 -0.79
CA GLY A 386 -7.60 -10.82 -0.01
C GLY A 386 -7.79 -9.71 1.02
N MET A 387 -6.66 -9.27 1.57
CA MET A 387 -6.60 -8.23 2.60
C MET A 387 -6.91 -6.84 2.06
N GLY A 388 -7.97 -6.20 2.59
CA GLY A 388 -8.49 -4.90 2.12
C GLY A 388 -9.59 -5.04 1.07
N GLU A 389 -9.83 -6.26 0.56
CA GLU A 389 -11.04 -6.57 -0.20
C GLU A 389 -12.16 -6.85 0.80
N TYR A 390 -13.38 -6.46 0.44
CA TYR A 390 -14.54 -6.69 1.26
C TYR A 390 -15.73 -7.17 0.41
N LEU A 391 -16.60 -7.99 1.03
CA LEU A 391 -17.96 -8.20 0.52
C LEU A 391 -18.87 -7.22 1.24
N GLU A 392 -19.72 -6.53 0.49
CA GLU A 392 -20.78 -5.70 1.05
C GLU A 392 -22.13 -6.37 0.83
N SER A 393 -22.99 -6.35 1.83
CA SER A 393 -24.37 -6.81 1.66
C SER A 393 -25.09 -5.92 0.62
N PHE A 394 -26.19 -6.41 0.04
CA PHE A 394 -26.86 -5.74 -1.09
C PHE A 394 -27.24 -4.27 -0.80
N ASN A 395 -27.78 -4.00 0.39
CA ASN A 395 -28.09 -2.64 0.87
C ASN A 395 -26.96 -2.02 1.69
N LYS A 396 -25.75 -2.60 1.66
CA LYS A 396 -24.54 -2.11 2.35
C LYS A 396 -24.68 -1.96 3.87
N LYS A 397 -25.57 -2.74 4.48
CA LYS A 397 -25.75 -2.78 5.94
C LYS A 397 -24.59 -3.50 6.63
N PHE A 398 -24.01 -4.49 5.96
CA PHE A 398 -22.92 -5.30 6.49
C PHE A 398 -21.74 -5.37 5.53
N ARG A 399 -20.55 -5.46 6.09
CA ARG A 399 -19.30 -5.66 5.36
C ARG A 399 -18.54 -6.85 5.94
N LEU A 400 -18.21 -7.83 5.11
CA LEU A 400 -17.27 -8.90 5.43
C LEU A 400 -15.87 -8.45 5.02
N GLN A 401 -14.89 -8.43 5.91
CA GLN A 401 -13.51 -8.07 5.60
C GLN A 401 -12.51 -8.63 6.62
N PHE A 402 -11.22 -8.58 6.29
CA PHE A 402 -10.17 -8.92 7.25
C PHE A 402 -9.80 -7.70 8.12
N LEU A 403 -9.80 -7.88 9.44
CA LEU A 403 -9.28 -6.90 10.39
C LEU A 403 -7.98 -7.37 11.02
N LYS A 404 -6.98 -6.49 11.02
CA LYS A 404 -5.69 -6.70 11.70
C LYS A 404 -5.86 -6.46 13.20
N HIS A 405 -5.30 -7.32 14.03
CA HIS A 405 -5.15 -7.02 15.45
C HIS A 405 -4.17 -5.87 15.65
N SER A 406 -4.54 -4.88 16.47
CA SER A 406 -3.74 -3.67 16.70
C SER A 406 -2.34 -3.94 17.28
N LEU A 407 -2.14 -5.08 17.95
CA LEU A 407 -0.90 -5.43 18.65
C LEU A 407 -0.13 -6.60 17.99
N SER A 408 -0.59 -7.13 16.85
CA SER A 408 0.06 -8.28 16.23
C SER A 408 -0.08 -8.28 14.71
N ASP A 409 0.67 -9.17 14.06
CA ASP A 409 0.56 -9.41 12.63
C ASP A 409 -0.49 -10.46 12.27
N TYR A 410 -1.32 -10.85 13.22
CA TYR A 410 -2.46 -11.72 13.00
C TYR A 410 -3.73 -10.91 12.82
N GLY A 411 -4.69 -11.51 12.13
CA GLY A 411 -6.00 -10.92 11.89
C GLY A 411 -7.09 -11.96 11.77
N CYS A 412 -8.31 -11.45 11.73
CA CYS A 412 -9.50 -12.26 11.64
C CYS A 412 -10.39 -11.78 10.48
N LEU A 413 -11.05 -12.73 9.84
CA LEU A 413 -12.16 -12.43 8.95
C LEU A 413 -13.37 -12.06 9.81
N VAL A 414 -13.96 -10.90 9.58
CA VAL A 414 -15.06 -10.36 10.39
C VAL A 414 -16.22 -9.89 9.53
N ILE A 415 -17.42 -9.89 10.11
CA ILE A 415 -18.56 -9.13 9.59
C ILE A 415 -18.72 -7.89 10.48
N GLN A 416 -18.75 -6.72 9.85
CA GLN A 416 -19.03 -5.44 10.49
C GLN A 416 -20.40 -4.92 10.06
N TYR A 417 -21.15 -4.41 11.03
CA TYR A 417 -22.32 -3.59 10.78
C TYR A 417 -21.89 -2.16 10.46
N MET A 418 -22.37 -1.65 9.32
CA MET A 418 -22.04 -0.33 8.77
C MET A 418 -23.08 0.69 9.24
N GLY A 419 -23.12 0.96 10.55
CA GLY A 419 -24.05 1.93 11.14
C GLY A 419 -23.72 3.38 10.75
N ARG A 420 -24.70 4.29 10.89
CA ARG A 420 -24.55 5.69 10.43
C ARG A 420 -23.44 6.47 11.15
N ASN A 421 -23.17 6.12 12.42
CA ASN A 421 -22.24 6.85 13.30
C ASN A 421 -20.96 6.06 13.63
N ALA A 422 -20.97 4.73 13.52
CA ALA A 422 -19.81 3.89 13.82
C ALA A 422 -19.95 2.49 13.19
N GLU A 423 -18.82 1.92 12.78
CA GLU A 423 -18.71 0.52 12.40
C GLU A 423 -18.64 -0.35 13.67
N SER A 424 -19.33 -1.48 13.68
CA SER A 424 -19.30 -2.42 14.81
C SER A 424 -19.08 -3.83 14.32
N THR A 425 -18.04 -4.52 14.82
CA THR A 425 -17.83 -5.93 14.50
C THR A 425 -18.89 -6.79 15.21
N VAL A 426 -19.60 -7.60 14.43
CA VAL A 426 -20.73 -8.43 14.89
C VAL A 426 -20.45 -9.92 14.78
N TRP A 427 -19.49 -10.33 13.94
CA TRP A 427 -19.12 -11.72 13.76
C TRP A 427 -17.64 -11.88 13.42
N VAL A 428 -17.02 -12.97 13.85
CA VAL A 428 -15.60 -13.29 13.67
C VAL A 428 -15.45 -14.77 13.29
N ALA A 429 -14.84 -15.06 12.15
CA ALA A 429 -14.77 -16.42 11.62
C ALA A 429 -13.77 -17.30 12.38
N ASN A 430 -12.53 -16.85 12.47
CA ASN A 430 -11.39 -17.61 12.97
C ASN A 430 -10.99 -17.16 14.39
N GLN A 431 -11.98 -17.01 15.28
CA GLN A 431 -11.82 -16.44 16.62
C GLN A 431 -10.83 -17.21 17.53
N LEU A 432 -10.71 -18.53 17.32
CA LEU A 432 -9.81 -19.40 18.07
C LEU A 432 -8.40 -19.46 17.48
N TYR A 433 -8.28 -19.27 16.17
CA TYR A 433 -7.03 -19.37 15.42
C TYR A 433 -6.89 -18.16 14.49
N PRO A 434 -6.53 -16.98 15.04
CA PRO A 434 -6.15 -15.84 14.22
C PRO A 434 -5.08 -16.26 13.22
N GLN A 435 -5.23 -15.86 11.97
CA GLN A 435 -4.29 -16.19 10.90
C GLN A 435 -3.38 -15.00 10.62
N TYR A 436 -2.22 -15.24 10.01
CA TYR A 436 -1.30 -14.16 9.65
C TYR A 436 -2.04 -13.15 8.76
N TYR A 437 -2.22 -11.93 9.25
CA TYR A 437 -2.93 -10.87 8.53
C TYR A 437 -2.33 -10.64 7.15
N TYR A 438 -1.05 -10.94 6.94
CA TYR A 438 -0.48 -11.04 5.61
C TYR A 438 0.26 -12.37 5.44
N PRO A 439 -0.04 -13.22 4.44
CA PRO A 439 -0.86 -13.01 3.23
C PRO A 439 -2.26 -13.69 3.24
N SER A 440 -3.00 -13.70 4.36
CA SER A 440 -4.26 -14.46 4.42
C SER A 440 -5.31 -14.07 3.36
N VAL A 441 -6.00 -15.07 2.82
CA VAL A 441 -7.07 -14.90 1.82
C VAL A 441 -8.28 -15.78 2.15
N LEU A 442 -9.48 -15.32 1.80
CA LEU A 442 -10.70 -16.12 1.79
C LEU A 442 -10.92 -16.67 0.37
N ASN A 443 -10.93 -17.98 0.21
CA ASN A 443 -11.11 -18.63 -1.08
C ASN A 443 -11.82 -19.98 -0.96
N PHE A 444 -12.02 -20.62 -2.11
CA PHE A 444 -12.42 -22.01 -2.20
C PHE A 444 -11.21 -22.90 -2.48
N THR A 445 -11.10 -24.03 -1.78
CA THR A 445 -10.18 -25.12 -2.14
C THR A 445 -10.60 -25.78 -3.46
N LEU A 446 -9.73 -26.61 -4.04
CA LEU A 446 -10.08 -27.43 -5.22
C LEU A 446 -11.28 -28.34 -4.94
N ASP A 447 -11.37 -28.83 -3.69
CA ASP A 447 -12.50 -29.62 -3.19
C ASP A 447 -13.69 -28.75 -2.74
N ARG A 448 -13.67 -27.44 -3.07
CA ARG A 448 -14.77 -26.47 -2.88
C ARG A 448 -15.22 -26.26 -1.43
N TYR A 449 -14.31 -26.47 -0.49
CA TYR A 449 -14.45 -25.92 0.87
C TYR A 449 -14.08 -24.44 0.88
N LEU A 450 -14.87 -23.64 1.59
CA LEU A 450 -14.60 -22.25 1.90
C LEU A 450 -13.58 -22.19 3.05
N VAL A 451 -12.42 -21.61 2.78
CA VAL A 451 -11.30 -21.59 3.71
C VAL A 451 -10.67 -20.20 3.80
N ILE A 452 -10.07 -19.92 4.96
CA ILE A 452 -9.13 -18.83 5.15
C ILE A 452 -7.73 -19.43 5.06
N ASP A 453 -7.06 -19.23 3.93
CA ASP A 453 -5.70 -19.72 3.65
C ASP A 453 -4.67 -18.67 4.07
N ASP A 454 -3.64 -19.05 4.82
CA ASP A 454 -2.57 -18.16 5.27
C ASP A 454 -1.40 -18.02 4.28
N GLY A 455 -1.45 -18.71 3.15
CA GLY A 455 -0.42 -18.71 2.11
C GLY A 455 0.88 -19.43 2.47
N TYR A 456 1.00 -19.97 3.68
CA TYR A 456 2.14 -20.70 4.23
C TYR A 456 1.82 -22.17 4.53
N TRP A 457 0.84 -22.75 3.81
CA TRP A 457 0.40 -24.14 3.92
C TRP A 457 -0.53 -24.44 5.11
N SER A 458 -1.11 -23.41 5.76
CA SER A 458 -2.14 -23.58 6.78
C SER A 458 -3.44 -22.89 6.37
N PHE A 459 -4.58 -23.47 6.73
CA PHE A 459 -5.88 -22.87 6.46
C PHE A 459 -6.89 -23.16 7.56
N VAL A 460 -7.82 -22.24 7.77
CA VAL A 460 -9.01 -22.44 8.63
C VAL A 460 -10.18 -22.74 7.72
N GLN A 461 -10.74 -23.94 7.83
CA GLN A 461 -11.94 -24.32 7.11
C GLN A 461 -13.18 -23.77 7.81
N LEU A 462 -14.04 -23.05 7.07
CA LEU A 462 -15.26 -22.46 7.61
C LEU A 462 -16.45 -23.43 7.54
N ASN A 463 -16.64 -24.11 6.40
CA ASN A 463 -17.68 -25.13 6.24
C ASN A 463 -17.13 -26.53 6.48
N ILE A 464 -17.43 -27.14 7.63
CA ILE A 464 -16.85 -28.43 8.05
C ILE A 464 -17.61 -29.64 7.49
N GLU A 465 -18.90 -29.51 7.17
CA GLU A 465 -19.78 -30.68 6.98
C GLU A 465 -19.91 -31.17 5.54
N GLN A 466 -20.08 -30.27 4.56
CA GLN A 466 -20.20 -30.65 3.14
C GLN A 466 -19.51 -29.63 2.20
N PRO A 467 -18.71 -30.09 1.22
CA PRO A 467 -18.23 -29.24 0.13
C PRO A 467 -19.36 -28.97 -0.87
N GLY A 468 -19.37 -27.79 -1.50
CA GLY A 468 -20.25 -27.58 -2.67
C GLY A 468 -19.72 -28.40 -3.83
N MET A 469 -20.50 -29.30 -4.43
CA MET A 469 -20.04 -30.19 -5.51
C MET A 469 -20.42 -29.69 -6.92
N SER A 470 -21.28 -28.67 -7.00
CA SER A 470 -21.88 -28.12 -8.23
C SER A 470 -21.24 -26.81 -8.68
N SER A 471 -21.34 -26.49 -9.98
CA SER A 471 -20.97 -25.18 -10.54
C SER A 471 -21.69 -24.00 -9.89
N ASP A 472 -22.84 -24.26 -9.25
CA ASP A 472 -23.70 -23.23 -8.67
C ASP A 472 -23.38 -22.93 -7.19
N THR A 473 -22.19 -23.35 -6.74
CA THR A 473 -21.71 -23.04 -5.39
C THR A 473 -21.34 -21.56 -5.26
N SER A 474 -21.80 -20.89 -4.22
CA SER A 474 -21.41 -19.50 -3.91
C SER A 474 -21.56 -19.16 -2.44
N ALA A 475 -20.71 -18.27 -1.93
CA ALA A 475 -20.82 -17.70 -0.59
C ALA A 475 -21.26 -16.24 -0.68
N THR A 476 -22.39 -15.89 -0.08
CA THR A 476 -23.02 -14.56 -0.21
C THR A 476 -23.24 -13.91 1.14
N LEU A 477 -22.93 -12.62 1.25
CA LEU A 477 -23.26 -11.80 2.42
C LEU A 477 -24.65 -11.16 2.23
N GLU A 478 -25.59 -11.51 3.11
CA GLU A 478 -26.96 -11.04 3.08
C GLU A 478 -27.16 -9.76 3.94
N ASP A 479 -28.23 -9.01 3.68
CA ASP A 479 -28.58 -7.81 4.47
C ASP A 479 -29.07 -8.10 5.89
N SER A 480 -29.25 -9.37 6.22
CA SER A 480 -29.44 -9.86 7.59
C SER A 480 -28.13 -9.89 8.39
N GLY A 481 -26.98 -9.78 7.71
CA GLY A 481 -25.66 -10.02 8.28
C GLY A 481 -25.26 -11.49 8.29
N ASN A 482 -26.08 -12.36 7.70
CA ASN A 482 -25.76 -13.77 7.52
C ASN A 482 -24.83 -13.96 6.31
N PHE A 483 -23.71 -14.64 6.50
CA PHE A 483 -22.82 -15.07 5.43
C PHE A 483 -23.08 -16.54 5.11
N VAL A 484 -23.64 -16.80 3.93
CA VAL A 484 -24.26 -18.08 3.59
C VAL A 484 -23.53 -18.73 2.43
N LEU A 485 -23.07 -19.96 2.64
CA LEU A 485 -22.59 -20.84 1.58
C LEU A 485 -23.76 -21.65 1.04
N ARG A 486 -24.06 -21.49 -0.25
CA ARG A 486 -25.17 -22.15 -0.94
C ARG A 486 -24.70 -22.96 -2.13
N GLU A 487 -25.48 -23.97 -2.46
CA GLU A 487 -25.46 -24.69 -3.72
C GLU A 487 -26.87 -24.65 -4.32
N GLY A 488 -27.08 -23.80 -5.32
CA GLY A 488 -28.43 -23.48 -5.78
C GLY A 488 -29.28 -22.89 -4.65
N GLU A 489 -30.40 -23.54 -4.32
CA GLU A 489 -31.26 -23.14 -3.19
C GLU A 489 -30.87 -23.76 -1.85
N GLN A 490 -30.01 -24.80 -1.85
CA GLN A 490 -29.61 -25.50 -0.64
C GLN A 490 -28.54 -24.70 0.13
N ILE A 491 -28.76 -24.51 1.44
CA ILE A 491 -27.76 -23.93 2.34
C ILE A 491 -26.85 -25.05 2.84
N LEU A 492 -25.54 -24.90 2.60
CA LEU A 492 -24.51 -25.86 3.04
C LEU A 492 -23.87 -25.44 4.36
N TRP A 493 -23.74 -24.13 4.58
CA TRP A 493 -23.21 -23.55 5.82
C TRP A 493 -23.65 -22.08 5.94
N GLN A 494 -23.81 -21.59 7.16
CA GLN A 494 -24.10 -20.18 7.41
C GLN A 494 -23.48 -19.67 8.71
N SER A 495 -23.10 -18.39 8.73
CA SER A 495 -22.48 -17.75 9.88
C SER A 495 -23.44 -17.64 11.08
N SER A 496 -24.74 -17.51 10.84
CA SER A 496 -25.75 -17.37 11.90
C SER A 496 -25.83 -18.58 12.84
N ASP A 497 -25.44 -19.77 12.39
CA ASP A 497 -25.40 -20.98 13.24
C ASP A 497 -24.15 -21.03 14.14
N ASN A 498 -23.18 -20.14 13.89
CA ASN A 498 -21.92 -20.06 14.63
C ASN A 498 -21.70 -18.63 15.15
N PRO A 499 -22.57 -18.14 16.07
CA PRO A 499 -22.47 -16.78 16.59
C PRO A 499 -21.20 -16.53 17.41
N THR A 500 -20.75 -15.28 17.46
CA THR A 500 -19.62 -14.86 18.32
C THR A 500 -20.12 -14.09 19.54
N ASN A 501 -19.89 -12.78 19.68
CA ASN A 501 -20.36 -12.00 20.83
C ASN A 501 -21.72 -11.32 20.59
N THR A 502 -22.23 -11.35 19.37
CA THR A 502 -23.41 -10.56 18.93
C THR A 502 -24.51 -11.48 18.41
N LEU A 503 -25.76 -11.17 18.78
CA LEU A 503 -26.98 -11.70 18.21
C LEU A 503 -27.61 -10.61 17.33
N LEU A 504 -27.76 -10.89 16.03
CA LEU A 504 -28.43 -10.01 15.06
C LEU A 504 -29.94 -10.31 15.00
N PRO A 505 -30.77 -9.37 14.52
CA PRO A 505 -32.19 -9.61 14.30
C PRO A 505 -32.40 -10.86 13.43
N GLY A 506 -33.27 -11.78 13.88
CA GLY A 506 -33.57 -13.03 13.17
C GLY A 506 -32.64 -14.20 13.51
N MET A 507 -31.50 -13.97 14.16
CA MET A 507 -30.65 -15.06 14.66
C MET A 507 -31.30 -15.76 15.86
N LYS A 508 -31.09 -17.07 15.97
CA LYS A 508 -31.56 -17.86 17.11
C LYS A 508 -30.42 -18.06 18.11
N LEU A 509 -30.70 -17.81 19.38
CA LEU A 509 -29.79 -18.07 20.50
C LEU A 509 -30.34 -19.25 21.29
N GLY A 510 -29.72 -20.43 21.21
CA GLY A 510 -30.37 -21.61 21.75
C GLY A 510 -29.64 -22.93 21.66
N LEU A 511 -30.40 -23.98 21.95
CA LEU A 511 -30.04 -25.38 21.85
C LEU A 511 -30.89 -26.02 20.76
N PHE A 512 -30.25 -26.75 19.85
CA PHE A 512 -30.89 -27.38 18.70
C PHE A 512 -30.49 -28.85 18.61
N ASP A 513 -31.33 -29.63 17.92
CA ASP A 513 -31.12 -31.06 17.69
C ASP A 513 -30.83 -31.85 18.98
N LEU A 514 -31.58 -31.55 20.05
CA LEU A 514 -31.41 -32.17 21.37
C LEU A 514 -31.58 -33.70 21.34
N ASN A 515 -32.33 -34.22 20.37
CA ASN A 515 -32.52 -35.66 20.17
C ASN A 515 -31.45 -36.31 19.28
N SER A 516 -30.55 -35.52 18.68
CA SER A 516 -29.46 -36.00 17.84
C SER A 516 -28.26 -36.48 18.67
N ARG A 517 -27.39 -37.29 18.06
CA ARG A 517 -26.10 -37.69 18.67
C ARG A 517 -25.14 -36.50 18.87
N LYS A 518 -25.38 -35.37 18.22
CA LYS A 518 -24.58 -34.15 18.30
C LYS A 518 -25.51 -32.94 18.45
N PRO A 519 -25.97 -32.63 19.68
CA PRO A 519 -26.78 -31.44 19.91
C PRO A 519 -25.95 -30.18 19.64
N GLN A 520 -26.57 -29.17 19.00
CA GLN A 520 -25.91 -27.92 18.67
C GLN A 520 -26.22 -26.84 19.71
N LYS A 521 -25.19 -26.06 20.08
CA LYS A 521 -25.31 -24.92 20.98
C LYS A 521 -24.97 -23.65 20.21
N GLN A 522 -25.97 -22.80 19.97
CA GLN A 522 -25.78 -21.49 19.37
C GLN A 522 -25.81 -20.44 20.49
N PHE A 523 -24.67 -20.27 21.17
CA PHE A 523 -24.50 -19.35 22.30
C PHE A 523 -23.53 -18.23 21.93
N LEU A 524 -23.68 -17.06 22.54
CA LEU A 524 -22.72 -15.98 22.36
C LEU A 524 -21.52 -16.17 23.28
N THR A 525 -20.33 -15.83 22.83
CA THR A 525 -19.10 -15.77 23.61
C THR A 525 -18.53 -14.35 23.55
N SER A 526 -18.27 -13.75 24.70
CA SER A 526 -17.67 -12.41 24.78
C SER A 526 -16.27 -12.41 24.18
N TRP A 527 -15.74 -11.23 23.88
CA TRP A 527 -14.32 -11.08 23.53
C TRP A 527 -13.45 -10.95 24.77
N ILE A 528 -12.15 -11.19 24.64
CA ILE A 528 -11.17 -10.95 25.71
C ILE A 528 -11.16 -9.46 26.11
N SER A 529 -11.13 -8.58 25.11
CA SER A 529 -11.21 -7.12 25.28
C SER A 529 -11.78 -6.46 24.02
N PRO A 530 -12.07 -5.15 24.04
CA PRO A 530 -12.48 -4.42 22.84
C PRO A 530 -11.45 -4.47 21.69
N GLU A 531 -10.17 -4.63 22.01
CA GLU A 531 -9.05 -4.67 21.06
C GLU A 531 -8.66 -6.10 20.64
N VAL A 532 -9.08 -7.11 21.42
CA VAL A 532 -8.71 -8.52 21.22
C VAL A 532 -9.97 -9.35 21.03
N LEU A 533 -10.30 -9.60 19.75
CA LEU A 533 -11.51 -10.27 19.29
C LEU A 533 -11.59 -11.77 19.64
N ASN A 534 -10.52 -12.38 20.17
CA ASN A 534 -10.51 -13.78 20.59
C ASN A 534 -11.59 -14.08 21.64
N ALA A 535 -11.97 -15.35 21.75
CA ALA A 535 -12.98 -15.81 22.69
C ALA A 535 -12.58 -15.47 24.14
N GLY A 536 -13.46 -14.75 24.82
CA GLY A 536 -13.33 -14.28 26.18
C GLY A 536 -13.87 -15.28 27.20
N LEU A 537 -14.05 -14.80 28.43
CA LEU A 537 -14.40 -15.66 29.56
C LEU A 537 -15.90 -15.90 29.74
N PHE A 538 -16.75 -15.08 29.10
CA PHE A 538 -18.19 -15.10 29.35
C PHE A 538 -18.96 -15.65 28.17
N THR A 539 -19.96 -16.47 28.43
CA THR A 539 -20.88 -16.98 27.41
C THR A 539 -22.32 -16.67 27.78
N LEU A 540 -23.16 -16.33 26.80
CA LEU A 540 -24.60 -16.07 26.95
C LEU A 540 -25.38 -17.09 26.14
N GLY A 541 -26.39 -17.71 26.74
CA GLY A 541 -27.23 -18.69 26.07
C GLY A 541 -28.54 -18.92 26.83
N VAL A 542 -29.30 -19.90 26.39
CA VAL A 542 -30.49 -20.39 27.11
C VAL A 542 -30.09 -21.45 28.13
N ASP A 543 -30.83 -21.54 29.24
CA ASP A 543 -30.59 -22.57 30.26
C ASP A 543 -30.76 -23.99 29.67
N PRO A 544 -29.72 -24.85 29.72
CA PRO A 544 -29.79 -26.25 29.32
C PRO A 544 -30.85 -27.08 30.06
N ASN A 545 -31.28 -26.64 31.25
CA ASN A 545 -32.36 -27.31 32.00
C ASN A 545 -33.76 -26.90 31.54
N ASN A 546 -33.86 -26.10 30.48
CA ASN A 546 -35.11 -25.66 29.88
C ASN A 546 -36.04 -24.88 30.84
N THR A 547 -35.46 -24.10 31.77
CA THR A 547 -36.20 -23.20 32.66
C THR A 547 -36.76 -21.96 31.96
N LYS A 548 -36.51 -21.83 30.65
CA LYS A 548 -36.85 -20.65 29.84
C LYS A 548 -36.18 -19.38 30.37
N GLN A 549 -34.93 -19.50 30.79
CA GLN A 549 -34.08 -18.41 31.24
C GLN A 549 -32.90 -18.20 30.28
N LEU A 550 -32.42 -16.97 30.20
CA LEU A 550 -31.10 -16.66 29.66
C LEU A 550 -30.07 -16.75 30.79
N VAL A 551 -28.92 -17.33 30.48
CA VAL A 551 -27.85 -17.55 31.46
C VAL A 551 -26.56 -17.02 30.89
N VAL A 552 -25.81 -16.31 31.74
CA VAL A 552 -24.42 -15.96 31.47
C VAL A 552 -23.53 -16.86 32.30
N TRP A 553 -22.59 -17.55 31.66
CA TRP A 553 -21.55 -18.31 32.35
C TRP A 553 -20.21 -17.58 32.29
N LYS A 554 -19.36 -17.83 33.27
CA LYS A 554 -17.95 -17.46 33.28
C LYS A 554 -17.10 -18.72 33.45
N ARG A 555 -16.40 -19.16 32.40
CA ARG A 555 -15.61 -20.42 32.41
C ARG A 555 -16.40 -21.62 32.96
N ASP A 556 -17.65 -21.78 32.53
CA ASP A 556 -18.61 -22.84 32.93
C ASP A 556 -19.38 -22.64 34.24
N GLU A 557 -19.01 -21.67 35.08
CA GLU A 557 -19.81 -21.32 36.25
C GLU A 557 -20.92 -20.34 35.90
N VAL A 558 -22.13 -20.59 36.42
CA VAL A 558 -23.25 -19.64 36.28
C VAL A 558 -22.86 -18.33 36.94
N TYR A 559 -22.75 -17.28 36.13
CA TYR A 559 -22.42 -15.94 36.57
C TYR A 559 -23.67 -15.10 36.82
N TRP A 560 -24.71 -15.33 36.01
CA TRP A 560 -25.98 -14.62 36.09
C TRP A 560 -27.10 -15.40 35.37
N CYS A 561 -28.32 -15.30 35.86
CA CYS A 561 -29.52 -15.83 35.21
C CYS A 561 -30.59 -14.73 35.09
N SER A 562 -31.34 -14.76 33.99
CA SER A 562 -32.55 -13.96 33.84
C SER A 562 -33.69 -14.53 34.70
N GLU A 563 -34.74 -13.74 34.86
CA GLU A 563 -36.04 -14.29 35.24
C GLU A 563 -36.55 -15.27 34.18
N THR A 564 -37.52 -16.11 34.53
CA THR A 564 -38.19 -17.00 33.58
C THR A 564 -39.01 -16.20 32.57
N TRP A 565 -39.00 -16.61 31.31
CA TRP A 565 -39.82 -16.01 30.26
C TRP A 565 -41.31 -15.98 30.63
N ASN A 566 -41.91 -14.79 30.69
CA ASN A 566 -43.30 -14.60 31.10
C ASN A 566 -44.31 -14.61 29.93
N GLY A 567 -43.87 -14.92 28.72
CA GLY A 567 -44.68 -14.87 27.49
C GLY A 567 -44.51 -13.60 26.66
N GLN A 568 -43.95 -12.53 27.23
CA GLN A 568 -43.72 -11.25 26.54
C GLN A 568 -42.28 -10.76 26.65
N ASN A 569 -41.67 -10.87 27.82
CA ASN A 569 -40.28 -10.47 28.07
C ASN A 569 -39.70 -11.24 29.27
N PHE A 570 -38.46 -10.90 29.62
CA PHE A 570 -37.89 -11.20 30.93
C PHE A 570 -38.07 -9.94 31.78
N SER A 571 -38.93 -9.99 32.80
CA SER A 571 -39.61 -8.84 33.43
C SER A 571 -38.71 -7.72 33.97
N SER A 572 -37.41 -7.97 34.13
CA SER A 572 -36.39 -7.00 34.54
C SER A 572 -35.17 -6.90 33.60
N LEU A 573 -35.01 -7.81 32.62
CA LEU A 573 -33.87 -7.80 31.68
C LEU A 573 -34.05 -6.78 30.55
N LEU A 574 -35.29 -6.51 30.17
CA LEU A 574 -35.60 -5.68 29.03
C LEU A 574 -36.75 -4.76 29.44
N GLY A 575 -36.50 -3.91 30.44
CA GLY A 575 -37.40 -2.81 30.87
C GLY A 575 -37.68 -1.77 29.79
N ILE A 576 -37.40 -2.11 28.54
CA ILE A 576 -37.72 -1.38 27.34
C ILE A 576 -39.11 -1.88 26.91
N GLN A 577 -40.14 -1.19 27.41
CA GLN A 577 -41.48 -1.30 26.86
C GLN A 577 -41.46 -1.01 25.35
N LYS A 578 -42.31 -1.76 24.63
CA LYS A 578 -42.95 -1.62 23.28
C LYS A 578 -42.66 -0.43 22.34
N ASP A 579 -42.06 0.66 22.77
CA ASP A 579 -41.94 1.90 22.00
C ASP A 579 -40.79 1.91 20.97
N ILE A 580 -40.00 0.84 20.86
CA ILE A 580 -38.81 0.77 19.98
C ILE A 580 -38.93 -0.29 18.86
N GLY A 581 -40.14 -0.80 18.58
CA GLY A 581 -40.47 -1.60 17.37
C GLY A 581 -39.61 -2.85 17.13
N TYR A 582 -39.27 -3.58 18.20
CA TYR A 582 -38.75 -4.94 18.12
C TYR A 582 -39.64 -5.90 18.88
N ASN A 583 -39.65 -7.16 18.44
CA ASN A 583 -40.43 -8.24 19.00
C ASN A 583 -39.51 -9.35 19.53
N LEU A 584 -39.75 -9.77 20.76
CA LEU A 584 -38.97 -10.79 21.45
C LEU A 584 -39.78 -12.07 21.49
N SER A 585 -39.15 -13.21 21.25
CA SER A 585 -39.81 -14.51 21.33
C SER A 585 -38.89 -15.55 21.93
N TYR A 586 -39.47 -16.43 22.72
CA TYR A 586 -38.80 -17.59 23.28
C TYR A 586 -39.56 -18.85 22.88
N PHE A 587 -38.85 -19.77 22.25
CA PHE A 587 -39.38 -21.06 21.83
C PHE A 587 -38.73 -22.19 22.62
N SER A 588 -39.51 -23.21 22.94
CA SER A 588 -39.04 -24.39 23.66
C SER A 588 -39.97 -25.57 23.42
N ASN A 589 -39.39 -26.66 22.94
CA ASN A 589 -40.03 -27.97 22.81
C ASN A 589 -39.01 -29.07 23.20
N GLU A 590 -39.32 -30.33 22.88
CA GLU A 590 -38.44 -31.47 23.20
C GLU A 590 -37.15 -31.53 22.37
N ASN A 591 -37.09 -30.86 21.22
CA ASN A 591 -35.96 -30.93 20.28
C ASN A 591 -35.09 -29.67 20.25
N GLU A 592 -35.66 -28.50 20.52
CA GLU A 592 -34.98 -27.22 20.48
C GLU A 592 -35.53 -26.25 21.53
N SER A 593 -34.67 -25.38 22.04
CA SER A 593 -35.07 -24.23 22.84
C SER A 593 -34.21 -23.04 22.48
N TYR A 594 -34.84 -21.93 22.10
CA TYR A 594 -34.11 -20.76 21.63
C TYR A 594 -34.85 -19.45 21.91
N PHE A 595 -34.06 -18.40 22.04
CA PHE A 595 -34.49 -17.01 22.08
C PHE A 595 -34.21 -16.34 20.73
N ILE A 596 -35.13 -15.52 20.25
CA ILE A 596 -34.99 -14.74 19.02
C ILE A 596 -35.56 -13.35 19.24
N PHE A 597 -34.94 -12.36 18.60
CA PHE A 597 -35.53 -11.03 18.47
C PHE A 597 -35.65 -10.63 17.00
N LEU A 598 -36.77 -9.99 16.68
CA LEU A 598 -37.13 -9.50 15.36
C LEU A 598 -37.35 -8.00 15.42
N VAL A 599 -37.19 -7.31 14.30
CA VAL A 599 -37.24 -5.85 14.22
C VAL A 599 -38.07 -5.47 13.01
N ASP A 600 -38.93 -4.47 13.14
CA ASP A 600 -39.73 -3.97 12.03
C ASP A 600 -38.83 -3.30 10.97
N GLU A 601 -39.16 -3.46 9.68
CA GLU A 601 -38.31 -3.08 8.53
C GLU A 601 -37.85 -1.60 8.53
N ASN A 602 -38.54 -0.73 9.26
CA ASN A 602 -38.28 0.71 9.33
C ASN A 602 -37.34 1.15 10.47
N ILE A 603 -36.82 0.21 11.27
CA ILE A 603 -35.93 0.50 12.41
C ILE A 603 -34.52 -0.01 12.12
N TYR A 604 -33.51 0.83 12.39
CA TYR A 604 -32.10 0.47 12.29
C TYR A 604 -31.81 -0.76 13.15
N SER A 605 -31.08 -1.74 12.61
CA SER A 605 -30.87 -3.06 13.21
C SER A 605 -30.14 -2.95 14.57
N PRO A 606 -30.85 -3.12 15.71
CA PRO A 606 -30.22 -3.14 17.01
C PRO A 606 -29.36 -4.40 17.16
N LEU A 607 -28.28 -4.27 17.92
CA LEU A 607 -27.31 -5.34 18.16
C LEU A 607 -27.38 -5.76 19.62
N LEU A 608 -27.68 -7.03 19.90
CA LEU A 608 -27.60 -7.58 21.25
C LEU A 608 -26.23 -8.24 21.43
N GLN A 609 -25.42 -7.74 22.37
CA GLN A 609 -24.04 -8.17 22.56
C GLN A 609 -23.77 -8.62 24.00
N ILE A 610 -22.93 -9.65 24.16
CA ILE A 610 -22.26 -9.90 25.43
C ILE A 610 -20.87 -9.26 25.41
N VAL A 611 -20.63 -8.29 26.29
CA VAL A 611 -19.35 -7.58 26.36
C VAL A 611 -18.33 -8.32 27.22
N TRP A 612 -17.05 -7.98 27.08
CA TRP A 612 -15.92 -8.58 27.79
C TRP A 612 -16.02 -8.56 29.34
N ARG A 613 -16.89 -7.71 29.90
CA ARG A 613 -17.21 -7.64 31.33
C ARG A 613 -18.33 -8.59 31.79
N GLY A 614 -18.91 -9.38 30.88
CA GLY A 614 -20.04 -10.27 31.17
C GLY A 614 -21.39 -9.54 31.28
N GLN A 615 -21.49 -8.32 30.76
CA GLN A 615 -22.74 -7.57 30.68
C GLN A 615 -23.41 -7.83 29.33
N ILE A 616 -24.74 -7.81 29.31
CA ILE A 616 -25.53 -7.84 28.08
C ILE A 616 -25.83 -6.39 27.72
N ALA A 617 -25.46 -5.99 26.50
CA ALA A 617 -25.68 -4.66 25.96
C ALA A 617 -26.60 -4.75 24.73
N LEU A 618 -27.61 -3.89 24.68
CA LEU A 618 -28.38 -3.64 23.46
C LEU A 618 -27.91 -2.32 22.87
N LEU A 619 -27.37 -2.36 21.66
CA LEU A 619 -26.90 -1.18 20.93
C LEU A 619 -27.97 -0.75 19.92
N SER A 620 -28.36 0.52 19.97
CA SER A 620 -29.27 1.19 19.03
C SER A 620 -28.72 2.59 18.72
N GLU A 621 -28.99 3.13 17.52
CA GLU A 621 -28.43 4.43 17.07
C GLU A 621 -28.74 5.60 18.02
N ASN A 622 -29.79 5.50 18.84
CA ASN A 622 -30.14 6.52 19.85
C ASN A 622 -29.22 6.52 21.09
N SER A 623 -28.07 5.84 21.04
CA SER A 623 -27.03 5.84 22.11
C SER A 623 -27.51 5.29 23.46
N LEU A 624 -28.62 4.54 23.48
CA LEU A 624 -29.11 3.87 24.67
C LEU A 624 -28.35 2.55 24.84
N THR A 625 -27.16 2.62 25.45
CA THR A 625 -26.48 1.40 25.93
C THR A 625 -27.14 0.99 27.23
N ILE A 626 -28.03 0.00 27.17
CA ILE A 626 -28.59 -0.57 28.38
C ILE A 626 -27.60 -1.62 28.87
N ASN A 627 -26.78 -1.22 29.84
CA ASN A 627 -25.89 -2.13 30.55
C ASN A 627 -26.70 -2.89 31.58
N LEU A 628 -27.04 -4.13 31.27
CA LEU A 628 -27.62 -5.04 32.25
C LEU A 628 -26.48 -5.48 33.16
N ALA A 629 -26.33 -4.79 34.30
CA ALA A 629 -25.40 -5.18 35.34
C ALA A 629 -25.94 -6.48 35.96
N PRO A 630 -25.19 -7.60 35.88
CA PRO A 630 -25.59 -8.81 36.57
C PRO A 630 -25.46 -8.57 38.07
N SER A 631 -26.58 -8.40 38.77
CA SER A 631 -26.63 -8.66 40.20
C SER A 631 -26.36 -10.15 40.39
N LYS A 632 -25.45 -10.49 41.32
CA LYS A 632 -25.24 -11.87 41.74
C LYS A 632 -26.60 -12.52 41.97
N CYS A 633 -26.80 -13.75 41.48
CA CYS A 633 -27.96 -14.57 41.80
C CYS A 633 -28.23 -14.46 43.31
N LYS A 634 -29.47 -14.15 43.70
CA LYS A 634 -29.83 -14.07 45.11
C LYS A 634 -29.57 -15.44 45.74
N ASP A 635 -28.95 -15.46 46.93
CA ASP A 635 -28.86 -16.65 47.76
C ASP A 635 -30.29 -17.19 47.98
N GLY A 636 -30.63 -18.32 47.34
CA GLY A 636 -31.95 -18.94 47.45
C GLY A 636 -32.43 -19.70 46.21
N ASP A 637 -31.92 -19.41 45.01
CA ASP A 637 -32.33 -20.14 43.81
C ASP A 637 -31.56 -21.48 43.71
N VAL A 638 -32.33 -22.57 43.75
CA VAL A 638 -31.85 -23.96 43.86
C VAL A 638 -31.25 -24.45 42.54
N PHE A 639 -30.14 -23.86 42.13
CA PHE A 639 -29.13 -24.53 41.32
C PHE A 639 -27.92 -24.71 42.22
N ARG A 640 -27.57 -25.98 42.49
CA ARG A 640 -26.34 -26.33 43.22
C ARG A 640 -25.16 -25.82 42.41
N CYS A 641 -24.71 -24.59 42.68
CA CYS A 641 -23.39 -24.11 42.35
C CYS A 641 -22.41 -24.96 43.17
N ARG A 642 -22.03 -26.12 42.63
CA ARG A 642 -20.84 -26.84 43.08
C ARG A 642 -19.67 -26.03 42.55
N ILE A 643 -18.98 -25.34 43.46
CA ILE A 643 -17.59 -24.96 43.24
C ILE A 643 -16.84 -26.28 43.10
N SER A 644 -16.48 -26.66 41.88
CA SER A 644 -15.50 -27.72 41.67
C SER A 644 -14.11 -27.08 41.80
N GLU A 645 -13.42 -27.38 42.89
CA GLU A 645 -11.97 -27.17 42.94
C GLU A 645 -11.33 -28.01 41.83
N ALA A 646 -10.88 -27.35 40.76
CA ALA A 646 -10.03 -27.96 39.75
C ALA A 646 -8.56 -27.74 40.13
N SER A 647 -7.96 -28.81 40.65
CA SER A 647 -6.54 -29.01 40.93
C SER A 647 -5.69 -29.15 39.66
N GLN A 648 -4.46 -28.58 39.70
CA GLN A 648 -3.21 -28.94 38.97
C GLN A 648 -3.28 -29.06 37.43
N GLY A 649 -2.36 -28.59 36.59
CA GLY A 649 -0.98 -28.12 36.71
C GLY A 649 -0.30 -28.47 35.38
N TYR A 650 -0.07 -27.49 34.49
CA TYR A 650 0.68 -27.71 33.26
C TYR A 650 2.09 -27.10 33.40
N LYS A 651 3.11 -27.96 33.34
CA LYS A 651 4.49 -27.55 33.05
C LYS A 651 4.59 -27.26 31.56
N ILE A 652 5.06 -26.07 31.19
CA ILE A 652 5.51 -25.76 29.84
C ILE A 652 7.03 -25.75 29.88
N ASP A 653 7.63 -26.61 29.07
CA ASP A 653 9.07 -26.77 28.90
C ASP A 653 9.60 -25.76 27.86
N GLY A 654 10.91 -25.51 27.92
CA GLY A 654 11.54 -24.25 27.54
C GLY A 654 11.48 -23.82 26.06
N ALA A 655 11.03 -22.59 25.85
CA ALA A 655 11.62 -21.56 25.00
C ALA A 655 10.98 -20.22 25.40
N GLY A 656 11.78 -19.15 25.52
CA GLY A 656 11.44 -17.99 26.33
C GLY A 656 10.33 -17.09 25.79
N GLU A 657 9.22 -17.02 26.52
CA GLU A 657 8.38 -15.82 26.64
C GLU A 657 8.06 -15.58 28.12
N THR A 658 8.19 -14.33 28.57
CA THR A 658 7.87 -13.97 29.96
C THR A 658 6.36 -13.74 30.08
N LEU A 659 5.63 -14.72 30.61
CA LEU A 659 4.18 -14.68 30.75
C LEU A 659 3.79 -14.01 32.09
N PHE A 660 3.23 -12.80 32.05
CA PHE A 660 2.72 -12.13 33.24
C PHE A 660 1.30 -12.61 33.57
N ILE A 661 1.20 -13.57 34.48
CA ILE A 661 -0.09 -14.05 34.99
C ILE A 661 -0.58 -13.06 36.05
N ARG A 662 -1.75 -12.44 35.84
CA ARG A 662 -2.42 -11.64 36.86
C ARG A 662 -2.80 -12.55 38.04
N LYS A 663 -2.07 -12.44 39.15
CA LYS A 663 -2.45 -13.06 40.43
C LYS A 663 -3.84 -12.52 40.82
N SER A 664 -4.88 -13.33 40.67
CA SER A 664 -6.12 -13.12 41.42
C SER A 664 -5.80 -13.42 42.88
N ASN A 665 -6.03 -12.44 43.76
CA ASN A 665 -5.81 -12.56 45.20
C ASN A 665 -6.37 -13.89 45.73
N LEU A 666 -5.47 -14.84 46.01
CA LEU A 666 -5.71 -15.87 47.01
C LEU A 666 -5.60 -15.15 48.34
N SER A 667 -6.73 -14.92 49.01
CA SER A 667 -6.73 -14.60 50.43
C SER A 667 -6.04 -15.73 51.18
N ALA A 668 -5.13 -15.35 52.07
CA ALA A 668 -4.39 -16.24 52.97
C ALA A 668 -5.32 -17.02 53.91
#